data_AF-A0A6J7D1C1-F1
#
_entry.id   AF-A0A6J7D1C1-F1
#
_cell.length_a   1.000
_cell.length_b   1.000
_cell.length_c   1.000
_cell.angle_alpha   90.00
_cell.angle_beta   90.00
_cell.angle_gamma   90.00
#
_symmetry.space_group_name_H-M   'P 1'
#
loop_
_entity.id
_entity.type
_entity.pdbx_description
1 polymer ?
#
loop_
_entity_poly.entity_id
_entity_poly.type
_entity_poly.pdbx_seq_one_letter_code
_entity_poly.pdbx_strand_id
1 'polypeptide(L)'
;MPPLSTSVHPPVPESPSRRVSAASSVVDSSTSNKTRDWGSILSTLVVVASCLTVLAALHPELLLKSTTASGGDMGAHVWFPAYLRDHLLGQFRVAGWAPDWFAGFPAGQFYFPLPALAVVFLDFALPYNVAFKFVTVIGVVMMPAAAYAFGRGLRAPRPTPTLFSLATVLFLFFKGASGPGPNIQTIAFNQGIMGGTLRSTLAGEFSFSIAIALALVFLGAFASALDRRTRAWIPALLLAATVMSHIVVAIFAVVAALVIWATAKRPLKSFGLSAAIGGVGALLTAFWTLPLLATFGYTANMRYEKITDYWVYLFPREGSWVGPFPPFAWCLLSLAAIGAISGAVLRRRSTIAITVITVVFGFVFILWPELHAWNLRFLPFWYFGLGLLAACAVGEGVRALAEAAPRFIPSQQDAKFVTAVVMSSVLIAISVFTLARAFSTRGFLDFWAEWNFSGYEDTRSDATRAKAWPEFEALINEMKTLPPGRAIWEGGGSLDNYGTPLALELLPYFTKGRIQSVEGLYFESAATTPYHFMGVSPISGPSNASNPVRGLDYRHIEDFSLGVRWMQVMGENYYLAYSDAALAAAAADERLTLLATTKDTDGQEPKGWSIYRVSGSRLVEGLSAEPVVTEASSGKQSDCFDREPVEGVRSPKLEAWECMSVGWFNDPSALDRPLVVDGPKSWVREADPVVARLLERKALPKVEVTKLKRTDHSISFHVSRVGVPVIIRESYYPNWRASGADGPYRTTPNFMVVIPSSKDVTLSYARSGPEWIGFLLTLLGIVGVVLLSRRWPVLEEPDLMEVYGERYGEIETSVSAPEMFDPFLHGGEEVDDVLALVAALRTAGYSSEASLLSRSRRGPRADAGVALAAALERILRIEGLDPEIRARSEALASIFDGG
;
A
#
# COMPACT_ATOMS: atom_id res chain seq x y z
N MET A 1 78.20 -11.65 15.77
CA MET A 1 79.47 -12.39 15.62
C MET A 1 79.16 -13.69 14.88
N PRO A 2 80.07 -14.27 14.07
CA PRO A 2 80.54 -13.85 12.74
C PRO A 2 80.05 -14.85 11.63
N PRO A 3 80.50 -14.73 10.37
CA PRO A 3 79.84 -15.28 9.17
C PRO A 3 80.53 -16.53 8.55
N LEU A 4 80.14 -16.85 7.30
CA LEU A 4 80.77 -17.71 6.25
C LEU A 4 80.11 -19.09 6.09
N SER A 5 79.89 -19.66 4.90
CA SER A 5 80.00 -19.27 3.49
C SER A 5 79.43 -20.42 2.64
N THR A 6 78.75 -20.10 1.52
CA THR A 6 78.76 -20.77 0.18
C THR A 6 78.75 -22.31 0.08
N SER A 7 78.03 -23.02 -0.80
CA SER A 7 77.10 -22.77 -1.92
C SER A 7 77.00 -24.11 -2.69
N VAL A 8 75.81 -24.55 -3.14
CA VAL A 8 75.67 -25.47 -4.30
C VAL A 8 74.36 -25.12 -5.06
N HIS A 9 74.46 -24.96 -6.38
CA HIS A 9 73.42 -24.68 -7.40
C HIS A 9 72.91 -26.00 -8.07
N PRO A 10 72.02 -25.98 -9.10
CA PRO A 10 70.60 -25.57 -9.20
C PRO A 10 69.73 -26.73 -9.84
N PRO A 11 68.46 -26.56 -10.31
CA PRO A 11 68.08 -25.83 -11.54
C PRO A 11 66.79 -24.94 -11.43
N VAL A 12 66.43 -24.32 -12.57
CA VAL A 12 65.65 -23.09 -12.89
C VAL A 12 64.43 -23.46 -13.80
N PRO A 13 63.50 -22.60 -14.34
CA PRO A 13 62.88 -21.27 -14.05
C PRO A 13 61.31 -21.32 -13.94
N GLU A 14 60.51 -20.27 -13.64
CA GLU A 14 60.09 -19.06 -14.40
C GLU A 14 59.15 -18.22 -13.48
N SER A 15 58.84 -16.93 -13.59
CA SER A 15 59.30 -15.66 -14.22
C SER A 15 58.34 -14.53 -13.65
N PRO A 16 58.39 -13.23 -14.01
CA PRO A 16 59.07 -12.22 -13.21
C PRO A 16 58.24 -11.01 -12.70
N SER A 17 58.89 -10.31 -11.76
CA SER A 17 58.64 -9.04 -11.06
C SER A 17 58.33 -7.78 -11.90
N ARG A 18 57.82 -6.72 -11.24
CA ARG A 18 58.61 -5.49 -10.98
C ARG A 18 57.93 -4.45 -10.06
N ARG A 19 58.73 -3.93 -9.12
CA ARG A 19 58.56 -2.66 -8.38
C ARG A 19 59.71 -1.71 -8.75
N VAL A 20 59.35 -0.43 -8.97
CA VAL A 20 59.93 0.85 -8.45
C VAL A 20 61.36 1.30 -8.84
N SER A 21 61.44 2.54 -9.39
CA SER A 21 62.18 3.73 -8.88
C SER A 21 61.81 4.95 -9.78
N ALA A 22 61.12 6.02 -9.34
CA ALA A 22 61.55 7.20 -8.56
C ALA A 22 62.49 8.19 -9.29
N ALA A 23 61.96 9.35 -9.74
CA ALA A 23 62.63 10.67 -9.75
C ALA A 23 61.67 11.84 -10.09
N SER A 24 61.78 12.92 -9.31
CA SER A 24 61.40 14.34 -9.49
C SER A 24 59.94 14.77 -9.66
N SER A 25 59.46 15.37 -8.56
CA SER A 25 58.35 16.30 -8.39
C SER A 25 58.55 17.65 -9.09
N VAL A 26 57.56 18.09 -9.87
CA VAL A 26 57.13 19.49 -9.87
C VAL A 26 55.66 19.48 -9.49
N VAL A 27 55.40 20.17 -8.38
CA VAL A 27 54.11 20.37 -7.75
C VAL A 27 53.26 21.23 -8.67
N ASP A 28 52.15 20.69 -9.17
CA ASP A 28 50.99 21.51 -9.50
C ASP A 28 49.86 21.16 -8.52
N SER A 29 49.94 21.84 -7.38
CA SER A 29 48.90 21.85 -6.36
C SER A 29 47.69 22.63 -6.88
N SER A 30 46.94 22.05 -7.82
CA SER A 30 45.53 22.44 -7.98
C SER A 30 44.71 21.67 -6.96
N THR A 31 44.53 22.31 -5.81
CA THR A 31 43.46 22.01 -4.86
C THR A 31 42.16 21.84 -5.64
N SER A 32 41.77 20.58 -5.86
CA SER A 32 40.40 20.21 -6.17
C SER A 32 39.56 20.56 -4.94
N ASN A 33 39.22 21.84 -4.83
CA ASN A 33 38.13 22.29 -3.99
C ASN A 33 36.90 21.54 -4.50
N LYS A 34 36.53 20.46 -3.80
CA LYS A 34 35.15 19.98 -3.74
C LYS A 34 34.30 21.18 -3.34
N THR A 35 33.85 21.96 -4.31
CA THR A 35 32.85 22.98 -4.10
C THR A 35 31.65 22.24 -3.49
N ARG A 36 31.44 22.43 -2.18
CA ARG A 36 30.27 21.90 -1.47
C ARG A 36 29.05 22.35 -2.28
N ASP A 37 28.29 21.40 -2.83
CA ASP A 37 27.02 21.68 -3.49
C ASP A 37 26.01 22.10 -2.40
N TRP A 38 26.07 23.38 -2.03
CA TRP A 38 25.22 23.99 -1.00
C TRP A 38 23.73 23.78 -1.28
N GLY A 39 23.32 23.72 -2.55
CA GLY A 39 21.93 23.44 -2.94
C GLY A 39 21.49 22.02 -2.58
N SER A 40 22.37 21.03 -2.69
CA SER A 40 22.08 19.65 -2.25
C SER A 40 22.06 19.52 -0.73
N ILE A 41 22.91 20.26 -0.01
CA ILE A 41 22.86 20.33 1.47
C ILE A 41 21.54 20.94 1.92
N LEU A 42 21.15 22.10 1.36
CA LEU A 42 19.89 22.75 1.68
C LEU A 42 18.69 21.86 1.40
N SER A 43 18.68 21.18 0.25
CA SER A 43 17.61 20.22 -0.08
C SER A 43 17.49 19.11 0.96
N THR A 44 18.64 18.58 1.43
CA THR A 44 18.67 17.56 2.48
C THR A 44 18.13 18.10 3.80
N LEU A 45 18.51 19.32 4.19
CA LEU A 45 18.01 19.98 5.40
C LEU A 45 16.48 20.17 5.36
N VAL A 46 15.93 20.62 4.22
CA VAL A 46 14.48 20.80 4.06
C VAL A 46 13.73 19.46 4.13
N VAL A 47 14.28 18.41 3.52
CA VAL A 47 13.70 17.05 3.59
C VAL A 47 13.71 16.53 5.02
N VAL A 48 14.84 16.64 5.72
CA VAL A 48 14.96 16.24 7.12
C VAL A 48 14.00 17.04 8.01
N ALA A 49 13.93 18.36 7.83
CA ALA A 49 13.01 19.22 8.56
C ALA A 49 11.54 18.85 8.31
N SER A 50 11.19 18.46 7.07
CA SER A 50 9.85 17.95 6.73
C SER A 50 9.52 16.67 7.48
N CYS A 51 10.44 15.70 7.50
CA CYS A 51 10.26 14.43 8.23
C CYS A 51 10.15 14.68 9.74
N LEU A 52 10.99 15.55 10.30
CA LEU A 52 10.97 15.91 11.73
C LEU A 52 9.70 16.65 12.11
N THR A 53 9.13 17.49 11.23
CA THR A 53 7.86 18.19 11.48
C THR A 53 6.70 17.19 11.57
N VAL A 54 6.70 16.17 10.70
CA VAL A 54 5.72 15.08 10.76
C VAL A 54 5.90 14.27 12.04
N LEU A 55 7.13 13.87 12.37
CA LEU A 55 7.44 13.12 13.59
C LEU A 55 7.04 13.90 14.86
N ALA A 56 7.31 15.20 14.91
CA ALA A 56 6.94 16.05 16.04
C ALA A 56 5.43 16.14 16.25
N ALA A 57 4.63 16.06 15.18
CA ALA A 57 3.16 16.05 15.26
C ALA A 57 2.59 14.70 15.75
N LEU A 58 3.43 13.67 15.90
CA LEU A 58 3.05 12.32 16.29
C LEU A 58 3.45 11.98 17.73
N HIS A 59 3.88 12.97 18.53
CA HIS A 59 4.26 12.78 19.93
C HIS A 59 5.33 11.69 20.12
N PRO A 60 6.61 11.92 19.71
CA PRO A 60 7.66 10.90 19.77
C PRO A 60 7.87 10.30 21.17
N GLU A 61 7.58 11.05 22.23
CA GLU A 61 7.55 10.57 23.60
C GLU A 61 6.52 9.46 23.85
N LEU A 62 5.36 9.51 23.19
CA LEU A 62 4.32 8.48 23.28
C LEU A 62 4.62 7.26 22.40
N LEU A 63 5.37 7.45 21.31
CA LEU A 63 5.87 6.35 20.49
C LEU A 63 6.85 5.46 21.28
N LEU A 64 7.63 6.06 22.17
CA LEU A 64 8.57 5.36 23.05
C LEU A 64 7.90 4.74 24.28
N LYS A 65 6.68 5.16 24.63
CA LYS A 65 5.92 4.60 25.74
C LYS A 65 5.36 3.22 25.35
N SER A 66 5.63 2.20 26.16
CA SER A 66 5.19 0.82 25.90
C SER A 66 3.72 0.54 26.27
N THR A 67 2.80 1.43 25.88
CA THR A 67 1.35 1.26 26.00
C THR A 67 0.73 0.71 24.72
N THR A 68 -0.38 -0.02 24.84
CA THR A 68 -1.04 -0.67 23.71
C THR A 68 -1.77 0.38 22.88
N ALA A 69 -1.42 0.54 21.60
CA ALA A 69 -2.05 1.56 20.74
C ALA A 69 -3.58 1.38 20.68
N SER A 70 -4.33 2.48 20.64
CA SER A 70 -5.79 2.53 20.54
C SER A 70 -6.23 3.46 19.38
N GLY A 71 -7.52 3.82 19.29
CA GLY A 71 -8.06 4.75 18.30
C GLY A 71 -8.51 4.07 17.00
N GLY A 72 -9.77 4.27 16.61
CA GLY A 72 -10.34 3.68 15.39
C GLY A 72 -9.96 2.20 15.19
N ASP A 73 -9.58 1.84 13.97
CA ASP A 73 -9.13 0.49 13.60
C ASP A 73 -7.70 0.21 14.10
N MET A 74 -6.90 1.26 14.36
CA MET A 74 -5.53 1.13 14.90
C MET A 74 -5.50 0.29 16.18
N GLY A 75 -6.49 0.47 17.05
CA GLY A 75 -6.58 -0.25 18.31
C GLY A 75 -6.61 -1.77 18.14
N ALA A 76 -7.41 -2.29 17.20
CA ALA A 76 -7.53 -3.72 16.97
C ALA A 76 -6.37 -4.31 16.14
N HIS A 77 -5.65 -3.49 15.36
CA HIS A 77 -4.50 -3.95 14.57
C HIS A 77 -3.34 -4.54 15.39
N VAL A 78 -3.25 -4.25 16.69
CA VAL A 78 -2.22 -4.83 17.58
C VAL A 78 -2.32 -6.35 17.69
N TRP A 79 -3.47 -6.95 17.37
CA TRP A 79 -3.67 -8.40 17.46
C TRP A 79 -2.88 -9.17 16.38
N PHE A 80 -2.91 -8.74 15.12
CA PHE A 80 -2.39 -9.57 14.02
C PHE A 80 -0.88 -9.80 14.05
N PRO A 81 -0.01 -8.78 14.25
CA PRO A 81 1.43 -9.04 14.33
C PRO A 81 1.81 -9.90 15.53
N ALA A 82 1.10 -9.78 16.66
CA ALA A 82 1.26 -10.66 17.82
C ALA A 82 0.87 -12.10 17.47
N TYR A 83 -0.30 -12.30 16.84
CA TYR A 83 -0.75 -13.62 16.40
C TYR A 83 0.23 -14.25 15.39
N LEU A 84 0.71 -13.46 14.44
CA LEU A 84 1.72 -13.86 13.45
C LEU A 84 3.00 -14.36 14.14
N ARG A 85 3.52 -13.60 15.11
CA ARG A 85 4.72 -13.96 15.89
C ARG A 85 4.52 -15.26 16.66
N ASP A 86 3.41 -15.36 17.38
CA ASP A 86 3.22 -16.39 18.41
C ASP A 86 2.72 -17.72 17.82
N HIS A 87 1.97 -17.69 16.71
CA HIS A 87 1.27 -18.87 16.18
C HIS A 87 1.68 -19.28 14.76
N LEU A 88 2.12 -18.35 13.90
CA LEU A 88 2.30 -18.62 12.47
C LEU A 88 3.77 -18.73 12.04
N LEU A 89 4.64 -17.80 12.46
CA LEU A 89 6.03 -17.76 11.99
C LEU A 89 6.84 -18.99 12.39
N GLY A 90 6.60 -19.55 13.58
CA GLY A 90 7.22 -20.80 14.03
C GLY A 90 6.92 -22.01 13.12
N GLN A 91 5.89 -21.91 12.27
CA GLN A 91 5.51 -22.93 11.30
C GLN A 91 5.90 -22.56 9.85
N PHE A 92 6.71 -21.51 9.66
CA PHE A 92 7.04 -20.92 8.36
C PHE A 92 5.78 -20.52 7.58
N ARG A 93 4.87 -19.81 8.24
CA ARG A 93 3.65 -19.26 7.64
C ARG A 93 3.54 -17.77 7.88
N VAL A 94 3.08 -17.04 6.87
CA VAL A 94 2.67 -15.62 6.98
C VAL A 94 1.15 -15.45 7.05
N ALA A 95 0.42 -16.54 6.77
CA ALA A 95 -1.02 -16.63 6.81
C ALA A 95 -1.41 -18.05 7.29
N GLY A 96 -2.49 -18.17 8.05
CA GLY A 96 -2.94 -19.43 8.62
C GLY A 96 -4.31 -19.30 9.27
N TRP A 97 -4.74 -20.34 10.00
CA TRP A 97 -6.01 -20.28 10.72
C TRP A 97 -5.84 -19.60 12.07
N ALA A 98 -6.76 -18.69 12.39
CA ALA A 98 -6.90 -18.14 13.72
C ALA A 98 -8.30 -18.44 14.26
N PRO A 99 -8.43 -19.01 15.47
CA PRO A 99 -9.71 -19.29 16.10
C PRO A 99 -10.38 -18.06 16.73
N ASP A 100 -9.69 -16.91 16.72
CA ASP A 100 -9.92 -15.77 17.61
C ASP A 100 -11.10 -14.87 17.26
N TRP A 101 -11.37 -14.67 15.97
CA TRP A 101 -12.45 -13.81 15.45
C TRP A 101 -13.39 -14.57 14.53
N PHE A 102 -14.65 -14.12 14.41
CA PHE A 102 -15.63 -14.62 13.44
C PHE A 102 -15.85 -16.14 13.46
N ALA A 103 -15.80 -16.76 14.65
CA ALA A 103 -15.83 -18.23 14.79
C ALA A 103 -14.70 -18.95 14.02
N GLY A 104 -13.60 -18.24 13.80
CA GLY A 104 -12.40 -18.65 13.08
C GLY A 104 -12.28 -18.00 11.70
N PHE A 105 -11.05 -17.66 11.29
CA PHE A 105 -10.79 -17.09 9.98
C PHE A 105 -9.34 -17.31 9.51
N PRO A 106 -9.05 -17.22 8.19
CA PRO A 106 -7.71 -17.33 7.64
C PRO A 106 -6.90 -16.04 7.87
N ALA A 107 -6.38 -15.84 9.09
CA ALA A 107 -5.55 -14.71 9.47
C ALA A 107 -4.34 -14.52 8.52
N GLY A 108 -4.13 -13.27 8.07
CA GLY A 108 -3.05 -12.89 7.17
C GLY A 108 -3.26 -13.27 5.69
N GLN A 109 -4.30 -14.02 5.37
CA GLN A 109 -4.58 -14.44 4.00
C GLN A 109 -5.15 -13.30 3.15
N PHE A 110 -6.05 -12.51 3.74
CA PHE A 110 -6.73 -11.38 3.08
C PHE A 110 -6.22 -10.01 3.58
N TYR A 111 -5.09 -9.99 4.29
CA TYR A 111 -4.47 -8.77 4.80
C TYR A 111 -2.96 -8.72 4.53
N PHE A 112 -2.37 -7.54 4.60
CA PHE A 112 -1.02 -7.27 4.08
C PHE A 112 0.08 -7.81 5.01
N PRO A 113 1.00 -8.67 4.54
CA PRO A 113 1.97 -9.31 5.41
C PRO A 113 3.15 -8.41 5.79
N LEU A 114 3.59 -7.48 4.92
CA LEU A 114 4.85 -6.76 5.14
C LEU A 114 4.83 -5.85 6.37
N PRO A 115 3.78 -5.03 6.63
CA PRO A 115 3.73 -4.20 7.83
C PRO A 115 3.75 -5.05 9.11
N ALA A 116 3.01 -6.16 9.16
CA ALA A 116 3.01 -7.05 10.31
C ALA A 116 4.38 -7.71 10.54
N LEU A 117 5.03 -8.18 9.47
CA LEU A 117 6.39 -8.73 9.54
C LEU A 117 7.41 -7.68 10.01
N ALA A 118 7.25 -6.41 9.62
CA ALA A 118 8.11 -5.33 10.09
C ALA A 118 7.94 -5.08 11.60
N VAL A 119 6.71 -5.17 12.13
CA VAL A 119 6.47 -5.06 13.58
C VAL A 119 7.18 -6.19 14.31
N VAL A 120 6.97 -7.44 13.88
CA VAL A 120 7.62 -8.61 14.50
C VAL A 120 9.15 -8.54 14.40
N PHE A 121 9.67 -8.03 13.28
CA PHE A 121 11.11 -7.84 13.13
C PHE A 121 11.67 -6.78 14.10
N LEU A 122 10.99 -5.66 14.31
CA LEU A 122 11.43 -4.65 15.26
C LEU A 122 11.24 -5.08 16.72
N ASP A 123 10.27 -5.96 16.99
CA ASP A 123 10.03 -6.56 18.32
C ASP A 123 11.22 -7.39 18.84
N PHE A 124 12.15 -7.80 17.96
CA PHE A 124 13.42 -8.42 18.40
C PHE A 124 14.34 -7.46 19.17
N ALA A 125 14.20 -6.15 18.96
CA ALA A 125 15.09 -5.13 19.53
C ALA A 125 14.35 -4.08 20.38
N LEU A 126 13.04 -3.94 20.22
CA LEU A 126 12.18 -2.97 20.91
C LEU A 126 11.00 -3.71 21.55
N PRO A 127 10.40 -3.19 22.65
CA PRO A 127 9.15 -3.75 23.15
C PRO A 127 8.06 -3.76 22.08
N TYR A 128 7.25 -4.81 22.01
CA TYR A 128 6.17 -5.00 21.02
C TYR A 128 5.34 -3.75 20.74
N ASN A 129 4.83 -3.11 21.80
CA ASN A 129 4.00 -1.91 21.70
C ASN A 129 4.75 -0.73 21.05
N VAL A 130 6.04 -0.59 21.34
CA VAL A 130 6.92 0.43 20.76
C VAL A 130 7.22 0.09 19.29
N ALA A 131 7.55 -1.18 19.00
CA ALA A 131 7.76 -1.67 17.64
C ALA A 131 6.52 -1.43 16.75
N PHE A 132 5.33 -1.75 17.26
CA PHE A 132 4.06 -1.51 16.59
C PHE A 132 3.87 -0.03 16.24
N LYS A 133 4.00 0.87 17.23
CA LYS A 133 3.88 2.32 17.02
C LYS A 133 4.90 2.86 16.02
N PHE A 134 6.15 2.41 16.04
CA PHE A 134 7.14 2.86 15.07
C PHE A 134 6.80 2.44 13.64
N VAL A 135 6.33 1.21 13.42
CA VAL A 135 5.93 0.77 12.09
C VAL A 135 4.69 1.52 11.61
N THR A 136 3.71 1.79 12.47
CA THR A 136 2.49 2.48 12.04
C THR A 136 2.76 3.93 11.59
N VAL A 137 3.81 4.58 12.13
CA VAL A 137 4.18 5.95 11.72
C VAL A 137 5.23 6.03 10.62
N ILE A 138 6.01 4.97 10.36
CA ILE A 138 7.18 5.07 9.45
C ILE A 138 6.80 5.51 8.05
N GLY A 139 5.61 5.08 7.56
CA GLY A 139 5.11 5.46 6.25
C GLY A 139 4.96 6.97 6.10
N VAL A 140 4.29 7.63 7.05
CA VAL A 140 4.05 9.08 7.01
C VAL A 140 5.33 9.88 7.32
N VAL A 141 6.18 9.39 8.21
CA VAL A 141 7.46 10.06 8.54
C VAL A 141 8.43 10.03 7.35
N MET A 142 8.48 8.91 6.61
CA MET A 142 9.38 8.75 5.46
C MET A 142 8.81 9.28 4.15
N MET A 143 7.51 9.56 4.06
CA MET A 143 6.85 10.01 2.83
C MET A 143 7.48 11.28 2.22
N PRO A 144 7.87 12.33 2.99
CA PRO A 144 8.51 13.52 2.43
C PRO A 144 9.85 13.19 1.74
N ALA A 145 10.66 12.31 2.35
CA ALA A 145 11.90 11.82 1.75
C ALA A 145 11.63 10.95 0.51
N ALA A 146 10.59 10.13 0.54
CA ALA A 146 10.16 9.32 -0.59
C ALA A 146 9.71 10.16 -1.79
N ALA A 147 8.95 11.25 -1.54
CA ALA A 147 8.53 12.20 -2.56
C ALA A 147 9.72 12.97 -3.16
N TYR A 148 10.71 13.34 -2.34
CA TYR A 148 11.98 13.88 -2.81
C TYR A 148 12.71 12.88 -3.73
N ALA A 149 12.83 11.62 -3.30
CA ALA A 149 13.46 10.56 -4.09
C ALA A 149 12.73 10.32 -5.42
N PHE A 150 11.39 10.35 -5.41
CA PHE A 150 10.56 10.29 -6.60
C PHE A 150 10.87 11.43 -7.59
N GLY A 151 10.85 12.68 -7.11
CA GLY A 151 11.16 13.85 -7.94
C GLY A 151 12.58 13.82 -8.51
N ARG A 152 13.56 13.35 -7.73
CA ARG A 152 14.94 13.13 -8.19
C ARG A 152 15.02 12.04 -9.26
N GLY A 153 14.29 10.94 -9.09
CA GLY A 153 14.21 9.83 -10.04
C GLY A 153 13.61 10.24 -11.38
N LEU A 154 12.56 11.08 -11.35
CA LEU A 154 11.96 11.70 -12.54
C LEU A 154 12.84 12.78 -13.19
N ARG A 155 13.96 13.14 -12.57
CA ARG A 155 14.83 14.26 -12.97
C ARG A 155 14.09 15.60 -13.04
N ALA A 156 13.15 15.83 -12.12
CA ALA A 156 12.47 17.12 -12.03
C ALA A 156 13.50 18.26 -11.79
N PRO A 157 13.33 19.43 -12.43
CA PRO A 157 14.25 20.56 -12.28
C PRO A 157 14.41 20.99 -10.81
N ARG A 158 15.61 21.38 -10.38
CA ARG A 158 15.76 21.97 -9.03
C ARG A 158 15.09 23.35 -8.98
N PRO A 159 14.41 23.72 -7.88
CA PRO A 159 14.29 23.00 -6.60
C PRO A 159 13.06 22.08 -6.45
N THR A 160 12.35 21.74 -7.54
CA THR A 160 11.09 20.97 -7.51
C THR A 160 11.13 19.67 -6.70
N PRO A 161 12.16 18.80 -6.77
CA PRO A 161 12.23 17.62 -5.90
C PRO A 161 12.15 17.95 -4.41
N THR A 162 12.77 19.06 -3.98
CA THR A 162 12.71 19.51 -2.58
C THR A 162 11.31 20.00 -2.22
N LEU A 163 10.64 20.69 -3.15
CA LEU A 163 9.26 21.14 -2.97
C LEU A 163 8.26 19.97 -2.91
N PHE A 164 8.56 18.80 -3.49
CA PHE A 164 7.73 17.60 -3.32
C PHE A 164 7.69 17.11 -1.86
N SER A 165 8.79 17.28 -1.11
CA SER A 165 8.81 17.02 0.33
C SER A 165 7.82 17.91 1.07
N LEU A 166 7.78 19.21 0.74
CA LEU A 166 6.85 20.16 1.35
C LEU A 166 5.39 19.89 0.96
N ALA A 167 5.13 19.58 -0.32
CA ALA A 167 3.80 19.19 -0.79
C ALA A 167 3.28 17.95 -0.03
N THR A 168 4.17 17.03 0.31
CA THR A 168 3.81 15.86 1.12
C THR A 168 3.38 16.25 2.53
N VAL A 169 4.07 17.19 3.19
CA VAL A 169 3.64 17.69 4.51
C VAL A 169 2.24 18.29 4.44
N LEU A 170 1.93 19.06 3.38
CA LEU A 170 0.59 19.63 3.18
C LEU A 170 -0.49 18.56 3.00
N PHE A 171 -0.20 17.51 2.23
CA PHE A 171 -1.09 16.37 2.06
C PHE A 171 -1.28 15.58 3.36
N LEU A 172 -0.20 15.31 4.09
CA LEU A 172 -0.24 14.56 5.35
C LEU A 172 -1.10 15.25 6.41
N PHE A 173 -1.06 16.58 6.47
CA PHE A 173 -1.85 17.37 7.43
C PHE A 173 -3.25 17.75 6.94
N PHE A 174 -3.70 17.20 5.79
CA PHE A 174 -5.07 17.35 5.35
C PHE A 174 -6.03 16.66 6.34
N LYS A 175 -7.08 17.38 6.77
CA LYS A 175 -8.00 16.92 7.82
C LYS A 175 -9.36 16.49 7.30
N GLY A 176 -9.65 16.69 6.01
CA GLY A 176 -10.98 16.48 5.43
C GLY A 176 -11.72 17.80 5.19
N ALA A 177 -12.79 17.73 4.40
CA ALA A 177 -13.58 18.84 3.93
C ALA A 177 -14.20 19.62 5.10
N SER A 178 -14.25 20.94 4.99
CA SER A 178 -14.98 21.80 5.93
C SER A 178 -15.85 22.83 5.20
N GLY A 179 -16.81 23.40 5.92
CA GLY A 179 -17.71 24.44 5.41
C GLY A 179 -19.20 24.09 5.55
N PRO A 180 -20.10 24.99 5.12
CA PRO A 180 -21.54 24.74 5.13
C PRO A 180 -21.96 23.89 3.93
N GLY A 181 -22.87 22.95 4.15
CA GLY A 181 -23.49 22.16 3.09
C GLY A 181 -24.11 20.86 3.62
N PRO A 182 -25.13 20.31 2.92
CA PRO A 182 -25.65 18.99 3.25
C PRO A 182 -24.51 17.95 3.13
N ASN A 183 -24.48 16.98 4.04
CA ASN A 183 -23.53 15.85 4.05
C ASN A 183 -22.04 16.20 4.29
N ILE A 184 -21.68 17.45 4.61
CA ILE A 184 -20.26 17.83 4.81
C ILE A 184 -19.57 17.01 5.91
N GLN A 185 -20.29 16.64 6.96
CA GLN A 185 -19.77 15.80 8.05
C GLN A 185 -19.41 14.40 7.56
N THR A 186 -20.28 13.79 6.75
CA THR A 186 -20.03 12.48 6.11
C THR A 186 -18.84 12.54 5.17
N ILE A 187 -18.73 13.60 4.37
CA ILE A 187 -17.60 13.80 3.45
C ILE A 187 -16.29 13.97 4.24
N ALA A 188 -16.31 14.80 5.28
CA ALA A 188 -15.18 15.03 6.17
C ALA A 188 -14.75 13.75 6.91
N PHE A 189 -15.71 12.92 7.31
CA PHE A 189 -15.45 11.60 7.89
C PHE A 189 -14.79 10.66 6.88
N ASN A 190 -15.39 10.50 5.69
CA ASN A 190 -14.86 9.65 4.61
C ASN A 190 -13.43 10.08 4.25
N GLN A 191 -13.18 11.36 4.06
CA GLN A 191 -11.84 11.88 3.80
C GLN A 191 -10.87 11.72 4.99
N GLY A 192 -11.39 11.54 6.21
CA GLY A 192 -10.60 11.17 7.38
C GLY A 192 -10.07 9.73 7.30
N ILE A 193 -10.73 8.83 6.58
CA ILE A 193 -10.38 7.40 6.47
C ILE A 193 -9.98 6.97 5.05
N MET A 194 -9.78 7.90 4.13
CA MET A 194 -9.50 7.60 2.71
C MET A 194 -8.12 6.96 2.44
N GLY A 195 -7.16 7.11 3.36
CA GLY A 195 -5.79 6.60 3.25
C GLY A 195 -4.72 7.68 3.03
N GLY A 196 -3.50 7.40 3.47
CA GLY A 196 -2.29 8.19 3.17
C GLY A 196 -2.04 9.43 4.03
N THR A 197 -3.06 10.08 4.59
CA THR A 197 -2.91 11.27 5.46
C THR A 197 -2.59 10.86 6.91
N LEU A 198 -2.21 11.83 7.77
CA LEU A 198 -2.04 11.57 9.20
C LEU A 198 -3.34 11.11 9.86
N ARG A 199 -4.46 11.76 9.53
CA ARG A 199 -5.78 11.40 10.07
C ARG A 199 -6.14 9.95 9.71
N SER A 200 -5.94 9.55 8.45
CA SER A 200 -6.22 8.17 8.02
C SER A 200 -5.24 7.16 8.60
N THR A 201 -3.95 7.51 8.66
CA THR A 201 -2.92 6.64 9.27
C THR A 201 -3.28 6.30 10.71
N LEU A 202 -3.65 7.32 11.50
CA LEU A 202 -4.08 7.18 12.89
C LEU A 202 -5.51 6.61 13.04
N ALA A 203 -6.27 6.45 11.95
CA ALA A 203 -7.51 5.71 11.97
C ALA A 203 -7.30 4.20 11.77
N GLY A 204 -6.09 3.77 11.39
CA GLY A 204 -5.74 2.37 11.08
C GLY A 204 -5.15 2.16 9.69
N GLU A 205 -5.19 3.16 8.81
CA GLU A 205 -4.72 3.06 7.42
C GLU A 205 -3.19 3.21 7.27
N PHE A 206 -2.42 2.78 8.27
CA PHE A 206 -0.96 2.94 8.25
C PHE A 206 -0.28 2.10 7.16
N SER A 207 -0.83 0.92 6.86
CA SER A 207 -0.36 0.06 5.76
C SER A 207 -0.45 0.78 4.41
N PHE A 208 -1.50 1.59 4.21
CA PHE A 208 -1.66 2.45 3.02
C PHE A 208 -0.55 3.50 2.93
N SER A 209 -0.23 4.17 4.04
CA SER A 209 0.81 5.20 4.10
C SER A 209 2.22 4.64 3.89
N ILE A 210 2.52 3.46 4.46
CA ILE A 210 3.77 2.72 4.19
C ILE A 210 3.88 2.41 2.70
N ALA A 211 2.80 1.89 2.11
CA ALA A 211 2.77 1.55 0.70
C ALA A 211 2.97 2.77 -0.21
N ILE A 212 2.43 3.96 0.13
CA ILE A 212 2.68 5.19 -0.64
C ILE A 212 4.16 5.55 -0.60
N ALA A 213 4.78 5.56 0.58
CA ALA A 213 6.20 5.88 0.72
C ALA A 213 7.05 4.92 -0.13
N LEU A 214 6.77 3.61 -0.05
CA LEU A 214 7.43 2.60 -0.88
C LEU A 214 7.17 2.81 -2.38
N ALA A 215 5.93 3.12 -2.78
CA ALA A 215 5.55 3.38 -4.16
C ALA A 215 6.30 4.58 -4.74
N LEU A 216 6.49 5.65 -3.98
CA LEU A 216 7.22 6.83 -4.45
C LEU A 216 8.70 6.53 -4.68
N VAL A 217 9.34 5.80 -3.76
CA VAL A 217 10.73 5.36 -3.95
C VAL A 217 10.82 4.38 -5.12
N PHE A 218 9.85 3.46 -5.26
CA PHE A 218 9.73 2.56 -6.40
C PHE A 218 9.67 3.34 -7.71
N LEU A 219 8.75 4.29 -7.85
CA LEU A 219 8.55 5.06 -9.08
C LEU A 219 9.80 5.89 -9.44
N GLY A 220 10.46 6.46 -8.43
CA GLY A 220 11.73 7.18 -8.62
C GLY A 220 12.87 6.26 -9.07
N ALA A 221 13.00 5.10 -8.42
CA ALA A 221 13.99 4.08 -8.78
C ALA A 221 13.72 3.48 -10.16
N PHE A 222 12.45 3.24 -10.50
CA PHE A 222 11.98 2.74 -11.77
C PHE A 222 12.32 3.73 -12.90
N ALA A 223 11.93 5.00 -12.76
CA ALA A 223 12.29 6.05 -13.72
C ALA A 223 13.81 6.13 -13.95
N SER A 224 14.60 6.09 -12.86
CA SER A 224 16.06 6.09 -12.94
C SER A 224 16.61 4.84 -13.64
N ALA A 225 16.02 3.66 -13.42
CA ALA A 225 16.43 2.41 -14.05
C ALA A 225 16.14 2.40 -15.56
N LEU A 226 15.03 2.99 -16.01
CA LEU A 226 14.70 3.10 -17.44
C LEU A 226 15.77 3.88 -18.22
N ASP A 227 16.34 4.92 -17.59
CA ASP A 227 17.40 5.72 -18.18
C ASP A 227 18.79 5.09 -18.02
N ARG A 228 19.14 4.65 -16.81
CA ARG A 228 20.51 4.23 -16.46
C ARG A 228 20.80 2.77 -16.76
N ARG A 229 19.77 1.94 -16.97
CA ARG A 229 19.87 0.48 -17.21
C ARG A 229 20.71 -0.27 -16.16
N THR A 230 20.70 0.23 -14.93
CA THR A 230 21.43 -0.35 -13.79
C THR A 230 20.53 -0.44 -12.58
N ARG A 231 20.86 -1.34 -11.65
CA ARG A 231 20.15 -1.52 -10.37
C ARG A 231 18.64 -1.80 -10.51
N ALA A 232 18.26 -2.50 -11.57
CA ALA A 232 16.85 -2.84 -11.86
C ALA A 232 16.20 -3.74 -10.79
N TRP A 233 17.02 -4.42 -9.99
CA TRP A 233 16.57 -5.19 -8.84
C TRP A 233 15.94 -4.33 -7.73
N ILE A 234 16.37 -3.07 -7.57
CA ILE A 234 15.83 -2.16 -6.54
C ILE A 234 14.34 -1.87 -6.77
N PRO A 235 13.91 -1.36 -7.95
CA PRO A 235 12.48 -1.14 -8.18
C PRO A 235 11.67 -2.45 -8.16
N ALA A 236 12.24 -3.61 -8.50
CA ALA A 236 11.53 -4.88 -8.38
C ALA A 236 11.23 -5.24 -6.91
N LEU A 237 12.21 -5.10 -6.01
CA LEU A 237 12.01 -5.30 -4.57
C LEU A 237 11.04 -4.27 -3.97
N LEU A 238 11.15 -3.00 -4.38
CA LEU A 238 10.25 -1.95 -3.89
C LEU A 238 8.81 -2.16 -4.38
N LEU A 239 8.60 -2.62 -5.62
CA LEU A 239 7.29 -2.99 -6.12
C LEU A 239 6.69 -4.15 -5.30
N ALA A 240 7.48 -5.20 -5.04
CA ALA A 240 7.04 -6.31 -4.20
C ALA A 240 6.70 -5.84 -2.78
N ALA A 241 7.51 -4.94 -2.21
CA ALA A 241 7.24 -4.35 -0.90
C ALA A 241 5.93 -3.52 -0.91
N THR A 242 5.69 -2.70 -1.95
CA THR A 242 4.43 -1.97 -2.11
C THR A 242 3.22 -2.90 -2.19
N VAL A 243 3.30 -3.97 -3.01
CA VAL A 243 2.24 -4.98 -3.15
C VAL A 243 1.93 -5.65 -1.81
N MET A 244 2.95 -6.09 -1.08
CA MET A 244 2.78 -6.72 0.24
C MET A 244 2.45 -5.74 1.37
N SER A 245 2.41 -4.44 1.10
CA SER A 245 2.00 -3.41 2.06
C SER A 245 0.56 -2.95 1.83
N HIS A 246 0.13 -2.77 0.58
CA HIS A 246 -1.25 -2.40 0.27
C HIS A 246 -1.60 -2.60 -1.22
N ILE A 247 -2.63 -3.39 -1.53
CA ILE A 247 -3.03 -3.71 -2.91
C ILE A 247 -3.52 -2.47 -3.68
N VAL A 248 -4.35 -1.62 -3.09
CA VAL A 248 -4.83 -0.39 -3.77
C VAL A 248 -3.66 0.53 -4.17
N VAL A 249 -2.66 0.68 -3.29
CA VAL A 249 -1.47 1.49 -3.61
C VAL A 249 -0.57 0.77 -4.62
N ALA A 250 -0.59 -0.55 -4.69
CA ALA A 250 0.07 -1.29 -5.75
C ALA A 250 -0.57 -1.04 -7.13
N ILE A 251 -1.91 -0.91 -7.20
CA ILE A 251 -2.59 -0.46 -8.43
C ILE A 251 -2.07 0.93 -8.83
N PHE A 252 -1.98 1.86 -7.86
CA PHE A 252 -1.36 3.16 -8.08
C PHE A 252 0.07 3.07 -8.62
N ALA A 253 0.93 2.28 -7.97
CA ALA A 253 2.32 2.11 -8.37
C ALA A 253 2.43 1.55 -9.80
N VAL A 254 1.64 0.53 -10.16
CA VAL A 254 1.66 -0.09 -11.49
C VAL A 254 1.17 0.90 -12.55
N VAL A 255 0.03 1.56 -12.33
CA VAL A 255 -0.52 2.54 -13.28
C VAL A 255 0.45 3.71 -13.47
N ALA A 256 1.02 4.24 -12.38
CA ALA A 256 2.00 5.32 -12.45
C ALA A 256 3.29 4.87 -13.15
N ALA A 257 3.77 3.64 -12.92
CA ALA A 257 4.92 3.09 -13.62
C ALA A 257 4.66 2.95 -15.13
N LEU A 258 3.45 2.55 -15.54
CA LEU A 258 3.05 2.50 -16.95
C LEU A 258 3.09 3.90 -17.59
N VAL A 259 2.60 4.93 -16.89
CA VAL A 259 2.68 6.32 -17.37
C VAL A 259 4.13 6.82 -17.46
N ILE A 260 4.96 6.53 -16.45
CA ILE A 260 6.39 6.88 -16.47
C ILE A 260 7.12 6.17 -17.61
N TRP A 261 6.79 4.91 -17.86
CA TRP A 261 7.32 4.15 -18.98
C TRP A 261 6.88 4.76 -20.32
N ALA A 262 5.60 5.06 -20.48
CA ALA A 262 5.05 5.65 -21.71
C ALA A 262 5.64 7.05 -22.02
N THR A 263 5.99 7.82 -20.99
CA THR A 263 6.61 9.14 -21.10
C THR A 263 8.14 9.11 -21.14
N ALA A 264 8.75 7.92 -21.04
CA ALA A 264 10.20 7.74 -21.08
C ALA A 264 10.80 8.16 -22.44
N LYS A 265 12.12 8.32 -22.51
CA LYS A 265 12.83 8.69 -23.75
C LYS A 265 12.65 7.69 -24.88
N ARG A 266 12.63 6.39 -24.57
CA ARG A 266 12.60 5.30 -25.54
C ARG A 266 11.72 4.16 -24.99
N PRO A 267 10.38 4.32 -24.93
CA PRO A 267 9.47 3.39 -24.25
C PRO A 267 9.53 1.97 -24.83
N LEU A 268 9.47 1.82 -26.15
CA LEU A 268 9.53 0.50 -26.81
C LEU A 268 10.84 -0.25 -26.48
N LYS A 269 11.97 0.46 -26.49
CA LYS A 269 13.29 -0.11 -26.17
C LYS A 269 13.49 -0.35 -24.65
N SER A 270 12.62 0.16 -23.79
CA SER A 270 12.66 -0.12 -22.34
C SER A 270 11.62 -1.14 -21.89
N PHE A 271 10.75 -1.60 -22.80
CA PHE A 271 9.69 -2.57 -22.50
C PHE A 271 10.20 -3.84 -21.81
N GLY A 272 11.23 -4.50 -22.36
CA GLY A 272 11.76 -5.75 -21.77
C GLY A 272 12.28 -5.57 -20.33
N LEU A 273 12.91 -4.42 -20.05
CA LEU A 273 13.37 -4.09 -18.69
C LEU A 273 12.17 -3.81 -17.76
N SER A 274 11.20 -3.02 -18.22
CA SER A 274 9.99 -2.72 -17.45
C SER A 274 9.21 -3.99 -17.11
N ALA A 275 9.02 -4.87 -18.10
CA ALA A 275 8.35 -6.15 -17.94
C ALA A 275 9.11 -7.07 -16.98
N ALA A 276 10.45 -7.10 -17.05
CA ALA A 276 11.27 -7.88 -16.11
C ALA A 276 11.15 -7.35 -14.67
N ILE A 277 11.17 -6.03 -14.46
CA ILE A 277 10.98 -5.42 -13.13
C ILE A 277 9.59 -5.79 -12.58
N GLY A 278 8.54 -5.64 -13.39
CA GLY A 278 7.17 -5.98 -13.01
C GLY A 278 7.00 -7.47 -12.71
N GLY A 279 7.51 -8.34 -13.59
CA GLY A 279 7.44 -9.79 -13.45
C GLY A 279 8.19 -10.30 -12.21
N VAL A 280 9.40 -9.82 -11.96
CA VAL A 280 10.15 -10.16 -10.75
C VAL A 280 9.43 -9.64 -9.51
N GLY A 281 8.91 -8.42 -9.53
CA GLY A 281 8.10 -7.87 -8.45
C GLY A 281 6.89 -8.74 -8.12
N ALA A 282 6.15 -9.21 -9.14
CA ALA A 282 5.01 -10.11 -8.95
C ALA A 282 5.42 -11.46 -8.36
N LEU A 283 6.46 -12.09 -8.92
CA LEU A 283 6.97 -13.40 -8.46
C LEU A 283 7.39 -13.36 -6.98
N LEU A 284 8.07 -12.30 -6.54
CA LEU A 284 8.49 -12.14 -5.14
C LEU A 284 7.33 -12.14 -4.14
N THR A 285 6.12 -11.80 -4.58
CA THR A 285 4.93 -11.77 -3.72
C THR A 285 4.08 -13.03 -3.83
N ALA A 286 4.40 -13.93 -4.75
CA ALA A 286 3.55 -15.06 -5.14
C ALA A 286 3.20 -16.00 -3.98
N PHE A 287 4.08 -16.16 -2.98
CA PHE A 287 3.80 -16.94 -1.77
C PHE A 287 2.55 -16.47 -1.00
N TRP A 288 2.16 -15.21 -1.17
CA TRP A 288 0.98 -14.61 -0.53
C TRP A 288 -0.09 -14.21 -1.56
N THR A 289 0.29 -13.58 -2.68
CA THR A 289 -0.69 -13.11 -3.69
C THR A 289 -1.39 -14.25 -4.42
N LEU A 290 -0.73 -15.38 -4.66
CA LEU A 290 -1.35 -16.50 -5.36
C LEU A 290 -2.41 -17.21 -4.50
N PRO A 291 -2.15 -17.56 -3.22
CA PRO A 291 -3.20 -18.01 -2.31
C PRO A 291 -4.34 -17.01 -2.18
N LEU A 292 -4.04 -15.72 -2.03
CA LEU A 292 -5.04 -14.65 -1.94
C LEU A 292 -6.00 -14.71 -3.14
N LEU A 293 -5.46 -14.70 -4.36
CA LEU A 293 -6.26 -14.74 -5.59
C LEU A 293 -7.06 -16.03 -5.74
N ALA A 294 -6.46 -17.18 -5.40
CA ALA A 294 -7.12 -18.48 -5.48
C ALA A 294 -8.31 -18.62 -4.51
N THR A 295 -8.35 -17.81 -3.46
CA THR A 295 -9.33 -17.90 -2.39
C THR A 295 -10.18 -16.63 -2.24
N PHE A 296 -10.06 -15.68 -3.18
CA PHE A 296 -10.73 -14.39 -3.12
C PHE A 296 -12.26 -14.52 -3.03
N GLY A 297 -12.86 -15.55 -3.62
CA GLY A 297 -14.31 -15.81 -3.51
C GLY A 297 -14.81 -16.21 -2.11
N TYR A 298 -13.94 -16.35 -1.12
CA TYR A 298 -14.30 -16.62 0.27
C TYR A 298 -14.28 -15.37 1.17
N THR A 299 -14.00 -14.19 0.62
CA THR A 299 -14.12 -12.93 1.37
C THR A 299 -15.57 -12.57 1.61
N ALA A 300 -15.86 -11.89 2.71
CA ALA A 300 -17.12 -11.16 2.86
C ALA A 300 -17.04 -9.81 2.13
N ASN A 301 -18.19 -9.19 1.90
CA ASN A 301 -18.29 -7.89 1.24
C ASN A 301 -19.15 -6.95 2.08
N MET A 302 -18.57 -5.84 2.51
CA MET A 302 -19.27 -4.82 3.32
C MET A 302 -20.30 -4.03 2.50
N ARG A 303 -20.23 -4.12 1.16
CA ARG A 303 -21.10 -3.46 0.19
C ARG A 303 -21.09 -1.93 0.32
N TYR A 304 -19.91 -1.35 0.53
CA TYR A 304 -19.75 0.10 0.49
C TYR A 304 -20.23 0.66 -0.86
N GLU A 305 -21.21 1.56 -0.82
CA GLU A 305 -21.70 2.21 -2.03
C GLU A 305 -20.64 3.11 -2.64
N LYS A 306 -20.63 3.13 -3.97
CA LYS A 306 -19.81 4.04 -4.72
C LYS A 306 -20.19 5.48 -4.39
N ILE A 307 -19.21 6.29 -4.02
CA ILE A 307 -19.41 7.73 -3.87
C ILE A 307 -19.73 8.32 -5.23
N THR A 308 -20.84 9.04 -5.35
CA THR A 308 -21.29 9.71 -6.58
C THR A 308 -21.23 11.24 -6.52
N ASP A 309 -21.01 11.84 -5.35
CA ASP A 309 -20.86 13.29 -5.16
C ASP A 309 -19.48 13.80 -5.64
N TYR A 310 -19.09 13.43 -6.86
CA TYR A 310 -17.72 13.53 -7.35
C TYR A 310 -17.11 14.93 -7.22
N TRP A 311 -17.90 15.97 -7.51
CA TRP A 311 -17.42 17.36 -7.47
C TRP A 311 -16.95 17.78 -6.07
N VAL A 312 -17.70 17.43 -5.03
CA VAL A 312 -17.37 17.84 -3.65
C VAL A 312 -16.17 17.05 -3.13
N TYR A 313 -16.05 15.77 -3.54
CA TYR A 313 -14.88 14.97 -3.19
C TYR A 313 -13.64 15.36 -3.99
N LEU A 314 -13.71 15.63 -5.28
CA LEU A 314 -12.52 16.01 -6.07
C LEU A 314 -12.05 17.42 -5.73
N PHE A 315 -12.96 18.32 -5.36
CA PHE A 315 -12.69 19.74 -5.12
C PHE A 315 -13.32 20.23 -3.81
N PRO A 316 -12.81 19.78 -2.64
CA PRO A 316 -13.35 20.19 -1.34
C PRO A 316 -13.21 21.72 -1.14
N ARG A 317 -14.27 22.37 -0.67
CA ARG A 317 -14.31 23.82 -0.33
C ARG A 317 -13.54 24.12 0.98
N GLU A 318 -13.58 25.39 1.41
CA GLU A 318 -12.72 26.06 2.39
C GLU A 318 -12.30 25.27 3.66
N GLY A 319 -11.12 25.58 4.24
CA GLY A 319 -10.67 25.17 5.59
C GLY A 319 -9.97 23.80 5.73
N SER A 320 -9.99 22.99 4.68
CA SER A 320 -9.64 21.55 4.70
C SER A 320 -8.14 21.21 4.62
N TRP A 321 -7.35 22.14 4.07
CA TRP A 321 -5.94 21.96 3.72
C TRP A 321 -5.07 22.94 4.52
N VAL A 322 -3.87 22.52 4.94
CA VAL A 322 -2.89 23.41 5.57
C VAL A 322 -2.52 24.51 4.56
N GLY A 323 -2.99 25.73 4.81
CA GLY A 323 -2.81 26.84 3.89
C GLY A 323 -2.57 28.18 4.60
N PRO A 324 -1.81 29.10 3.97
CA PRO A 324 -1.53 30.41 4.53
C PRO A 324 -2.64 31.46 4.39
N PHE A 325 -3.56 31.29 3.44
CA PHE A 325 -4.63 32.26 3.17
C PHE A 325 -5.92 31.54 2.74
N PRO A 326 -7.10 31.93 3.25
CA PRO A 326 -8.39 31.49 2.71
C PRO A 326 -8.69 32.16 1.36
N PRO A 327 -9.26 31.44 0.36
CA PRO A 327 -9.57 30.00 0.33
C PRO A 327 -8.48 29.16 -0.38
N PHE A 328 -7.57 28.56 0.39
CA PHE A 328 -6.39 27.79 -0.08
C PHE A 328 -6.68 26.68 -1.09
N ALA A 329 -7.86 26.04 -1.07
CA ALA A 329 -8.23 25.02 -2.05
C ALA A 329 -8.16 25.56 -3.50
N TRP A 330 -8.63 26.79 -3.71
CA TRP A 330 -8.54 27.44 -5.02
C TRP A 330 -7.11 27.84 -5.39
N CYS A 331 -6.29 28.25 -4.41
CA CYS A 331 -4.86 28.47 -4.63
C CYS A 331 -4.14 27.18 -5.05
N LEU A 332 -4.39 26.06 -4.36
CA LEU A 332 -3.80 24.76 -4.68
C LEU A 332 -4.19 24.31 -6.10
N LEU A 333 -5.47 24.39 -6.45
CA LEU A 333 -5.97 24.04 -7.78
C LEU A 333 -5.39 24.95 -8.86
N SER A 334 -5.31 26.26 -8.60
CA SER A 334 -4.72 27.23 -9.53
C SER A 334 -3.24 26.94 -9.76
N LEU A 335 -2.48 26.69 -8.68
CA LEU A 335 -1.07 26.31 -8.78
C LEU A 335 -0.89 24.97 -9.49
N ALA A 336 -1.75 23.97 -9.23
CA ALA A 336 -1.70 22.69 -9.93
C ALA A 336 -1.96 22.86 -11.43
N ALA A 337 -2.93 23.69 -11.82
CA ALA A 337 -3.21 24.02 -13.22
C ALA A 337 -2.03 24.75 -13.88
N ILE A 338 -1.46 25.77 -13.20
CA ILE A 338 -0.25 26.47 -13.67
C ILE A 338 0.93 25.48 -13.81
N GLY A 339 1.06 24.53 -12.89
CA GLY A 339 2.07 23.48 -12.93
C GLY A 339 1.92 22.59 -14.16
N ALA A 340 0.70 22.12 -14.44
CA ALA A 340 0.40 21.33 -15.63
C ALA A 340 0.68 22.10 -16.93
N ILE A 341 0.21 23.35 -17.02
CA ILE A 341 0.40 24.22 -18.19
C ILE A 341 1.88 24.53 -18.41
N SER A 342 2.60 24.99 -17.38
CA SER A 342 4.04 25.26 -17.47
C SER A 342 4.84 24.00 -17.81
N GLY A 343 4.45 22.85 -17.28
CA GLY A 343 5.03 21.55 -17.63
C GLY A 343 4.86 21.20 -19.11
N ALA A 344 3.69 21.45 -19.68
CA ALA A 344 3.43 21.25 -21.11
C ALA A 344 4.22 22.24 -21.98
N VAL A 345 4.15 23.54 -21.67
CA VAL A 345 4.84 24.62 -22.41
C VAL A 345 6.36 24.42 -22.39
N LEU A 346 6.93 24.13 -21.22
CA LEU A 346 8.37 23.90 -21.04
C LEU A 346 8.80 22.46 -21.37
N ARG A 347 7.87 21.62 -21.85
CA ARG A 347 8.10 20.21 -22.20
C ARG A 347 8.78 19.40 -21.08
N ARG A 348 8.39 19.67 -19.83
CA ARG A 348 8.88 18.97 -18.64
C ARG A 348 8.25 17.59 -18.55
N ARG A 349 8.99 16.56 -18.96
CA ARG A 349 8.53 15.15 -18.89
C ARG A 349 8.07 14.73 -17.50
N SER A 350 8.80 15.14 -16.46
CA SER A 350 8.45 14.87 -15.06
C SER A 350 7.08 15.43 -14.71
N THR A 351 6.80 16.67 -15.11
CA THR A 351 5.53 17.35 -14.83
C THR A 351 4.40 16.75 -15.65
N ILE A 352 4.63 16.46 -16.93
CA ILE A 352 3.65 15.79 -17.80
C ILE A 352 3.26 14.42 -17.23
N ALA A 353 4.24 13.60 -16.80
CA ALA A 353 3.96 12.30 -16.19
C ALA A 353 3.08 12.46 -14.94
N ILE A 354 3.41 13.40 -14.05
CA ILE A 354 2.60 13.68 -12.85
C ILE A 354 1.21 14.17 -13.23
N THR A 355 1.07 15.05 -14.23
CA THR A 355 -0.23 15.52 -14.71
C THR A 355 -1.10 14.36 -15.19
N VAL A 356 -0.55 13.45 -16.01
CA VAL A 356 -1.28 12.28 -16.50
C VAL A 356 -1.67 11.36 -15.35
N ILE A 357 -0.74 11.07 -14.42
CA ILE A 357 -1.04 10.24 -13.23
C ILE A 357 -2.19 10.85 -12.42
N THR A 358 -2.11 12.15 -12.10
CA THR A 358 -3.14 12.85 -11.33
C THR A 358 -4.50 12.75 -12.02
N VAL A 359 -4.58 13.08 -13.32
CA VAL A 359 -5.83 13.01 -14.09
C VAL A 359 -6.38 11.58 -14.14
N VAL A 360 -5.53 10.58 -14.38
CA VAL A 360 -5.94 9.17 -14.39
C VAL A 360 -6.57 8.79 -13.05
N PHE A 361 -5.99 9.16 -11.91
CA PHE A 361 -6.56 8.82 -10.60
C PHE A 361 -7.84 9.60 -10.26
N GLY A 362 -8.01 10.82 -10.80
CA GLY A 362 -9.30 11.51 -10.78
C GLY A 362 -10.38 10.73 -11.54
N PHE A 363 -10.05 10.20 -12.73
CA PHE A 363 -10.96 9.34 -13.49
C PHE A 363 -11.19 7.99 -12.85
N VAL A 364 -10.16 7.36 -12.26
CA VAL A 364 -10.32 6.09 -11.53
C VAL A 364 -11.31 6.28 -10.39
N PHE A 365 -11.21 7.34 -9.59
CA PHE A 365 -12.19 7.65 -8.54
C PHE A 365 -13.65 7.73 -9.06
N ILE A 366 -13.85 8.36 -10.24
CA ILE A 366 -15.17 8.50 -10.87
C ILE A 366 -15.67 7.20 -11.49
N LEU A 367 -14.79 6.47 -12.18
CA LEU A 367 -15.15 5.33 -13.03
C LEU A 367 -15.09 4.00 -12.29
N TRP A 368 -14.42 3.93 -11.13
CA TRP A 368 -14.30 2.70 -10.34
C TRP A 368 -15.68 2.13 -10.03
N PRO A 369 -15.96 0.87 -10.40
CA PRO A 369 -17.26 0.23 -10.13
C PRO A 369 -17.42 -0.13 -8.65
N GLU A 370 -18.64 -0.51 -8.27
CA GLU A 370 -18.93 -1.07 -6.94
C GLU A 370 -18.34 -2.48 -6.85
N LEU A 371 -17.12 -2.55 -6.31
CA LEU A 371 -16.38 -3.79 -6.03
C LEU A 371 -15.94 -3.79 -4.56
N HIS A 372 -15.23 -4.84 -4.14
CA HIS A 372 -14.65 -4.96 -2.79
C HIS A 372 -13.82 -3.73 -2.38
N ALA A 373 -13.07 -3.12 -3.31
CA ALA A 373 -12.38 -1.86 -3.03
C ALA A 373 -13.33 -0.66 -3.21
N TRP A 374 -13.53 0.11 -2.14
CA TRP A 374 -14.31 1.35 -2.19
C TRP A 374 -13.61 2.44 -3.02
N ASN A 375 -14.34 3.14 -3.89
CA ASN A 375 -13.74 4.14 -4.79
C ASN A 375 -13.04 5.29 -4.04
N LEU A 376 -13.46 5.59 -2.80
CA LEU A 376 -12.78 6.53 -1.90
C LEU A 376 -11.27 6.29 -1.80
N ARG A 377 -10.82 5.02 -1.84
CA ARG A 377 -9.41 4.63 -1.68
C ARG A 377 -8.49 5.14 -2.78
N PHE A 378 -9.04 5.65 -3.88
CA PHE A 378 -8.26 6.25 -4.98
C PHE A 378 -8.14 7.79 -4.89
N LEU A 379 -8.98 8.42 -4.08
CA LEU A 379 -8.97 9.87 -3.87
C LEU A 379 -7.64 10.41 -3.31
N PRO A 380 -6.89 9.70 -2.44
CA PRO A 380 -5.59 10.17 -1.96
C PRO A 380 -4.60 10.45 -3.09
N PHE A 381 -4.62 9.67 -4.18
CA PHE A 381 -3.68 9.84 -5.29
C PHE A 381 -3.99 11.10 -6.12
N TRP A 382 -5.27 11.44 -6.26
CA TRP A 382 -5.70 12.72 -6.86
C TRP A 382 -5.19 13.91 -6.04
N TYR A 383 -5.47 13.90 -4.73
CA TYR A 383 -5.05 14.93 -3.79
C TYR A 383 -3.53 15.11 -3.70
N PHE A 384 -2.82 14.01 -3.58
CA PHE A 384 -1.36 14.03 -3.55
C PHE A 384 -0.79 14.56 -4.87
N GLY A 385 -1.34 14.11 -6.01
CA GLY A 385 -0.97 14.57 -7.34
C GLY A 385 -1.17 16.07 -7.56
N LEU A 386 -2.29 16.65 -7.07
CA LEU A 386 -2.51 18.11 -7.09
C LEU A 386 -1.42 18.85 -6.30
N GLY A 387 -1.04 18.34 -5.12
CA GLY A 387 0.06 18.87 -4.32
C GLY A 387 1.40 18.87 -5.07
N LEU A 388 1.73 17.77 -5.74
CA LEU A 388 2.96 17.67 -6.54
C LEU A 388 2.95 18.63 -7.75
N LEU A 389 1.81 18.81 -8.42
CA LEU A 389 1.67 19.76 -9.52
C LEU A 389 1.82 21.22 -9.04
N ALA A 390 1.26 21.56 -7.89
CA ALA A 390 1.46 22.87 -7.28
C ALA A 390 2.94 23.10 -6.94
N ALA A 391 3.64 22.09 -6.43
CA ALA A 391 5.09 22.16 -6.21
C ALA A 391 5.89 22.33 -7.51
N CYS A 392 5.45 21.73 -8.63
CA CYS A 392 6.03 22.01 -9.95
C CYS A 392 5.89 23.48 -10.35
N ALA A 393 4.70 24.07 -10.19
CA ALA A 393 4.46 25.48 -10.49
C ALA A 393 5.33 26.41 -9.65
N VAL A 394 5.38 26.17 -8.33
CA VAL A 394 6.24 26.93 -7.42
C VAL A 394 7.70 26.77 -7.80
N GLY A 395 8.15 25.55 -8.14
CA GLY A 395 9.52 25.30 -8.55
C GLY A 395 9.93 26.04 -9.83
N GLU A 396 9.05 26.10 -10.83
CA GLU A 396 9.28 26.91 -12.03
C GLU A 396 9.25 28.42 -11.72
N GLY A 397 8.39 28.88 -10.83
CA GLY A 397 8.38 30.27 -10.36
C GLY A 397 9.67 30.67 -9.63
N VAL A 398 10.18 29.82 -8.73
CA VAL A 398 11.46 30.04 -8.03
C VAL A 398 12.61 30.09 -9.02
N ARG A 399 12.63 29.20 -10.03
CA ARG A 399 13.63 29.21 -11.10
C ARG A 399 13.56 30.51 -11.91
N ALA A 400 12.37 30.92 -12.34
CA ALA A 400 12.19 32.14 -13.12
C ALA A 400 12.67 33.38 -12.36
N LEU A 401 12.37 33.48 -11.06
CA LEU A 401 12.85 34.55 -10.20
C LEU A 401 14.37 34.54 -10.05
N ALA A 402 14.95 33.36 -9.82
CA ALA A 402 16.40 33.21 -9.65
C ALA A 402 17.19 33.44 -10.96
N GLU A 403 16.60 33.13 -12.12
CA GLU A 403 17.14 33.42 -13.46
C GLU A 403 17.00 34.90 -13.84
N ALA A 404 16.00 35.62 -13.30
CA ALA A 404 15.81 37.05 -13.53
C ALA A 404 16.72 37.94 -12.65
N ALA A 405 17.05 37.50 -11.43
CA ALA A 405 17.81 38.29 -10.45
C ALA A 405 19.20 38.78 -10.94
N PRO A 406 19.99 38.00 -11.70
CA PRO A 406 21.30 38.45 -12.19
C PRO A 406 21.27 39.52 -13.27
N ARG A 407 20.11 39.84 -13.86
CA ARG A 407 20.01 40.86 -14.93
C ARG A 407 20.43 42.26 -14.47
N PHE A 408 20.59 42.45 -13.17
CA PHE A 408 21.00 43.70 -12.53
C PHE A 408 22.47 43.69 -12.06
N ILE A 409 23.27 42.68 -12.43
CA ILE A 409 24.65 42.49 -11.95
C ILE A 409 25.65 42.42 -13.12
N PRO A 410 26.77 43.17 -13.10
CA PRO A 410 27.71 43.25 -14.23
C PRO A 410 28.55 41.98 -14.51
N SER A 411 28.76 41.09 -13.52
CA SER A 411 29.71 39.97 -13.65
C SER A 411 29.04 38.58 -13.71
N GLN A 412 29.58 37.69 -14.56
CA GLN A 412 29.08 36.32 -14.79
C GLN A 412 29.27 35.37 -13.59
N GLN A 413 30.35 35.53 -12.81
CA GLN A 413 30.57 34.74 -11.61
C GLN A 413 29.63 35.18 -10.49
N ASP A 414 29.37 36.48 -10.35
CA ASP A 414 28.39 37.02 -9.42
C ASP A 414 26.97 36.62 -9.81
N ALA A 415 26.66 36.53 -11.11
CA ALA A 415 25.37 36.08 -11.61
C ALA A 415 24.99 34.67 -11.13
N LYS A 416 25.89 33.69 -11.27
CA LYS A 416 25.64 32.31 -10.81
C LYS A 416 25.49 32.23 -9.29
N PHE A 417 26.30 33.01 -8.56
CA PHE A 417 26.21 33.11 -7.12
C PHE A 417 24.86 33.70 -6.68
N VAL A 418 24.42 34.80 -7.29
CA VAL A 418 23.14 35.47 -6.99
C VAL A 418 21.95 34.58 -7.32
N THR A 419 21.94 33.89 -8.46
CA THR A 419 20.89 32.88 -8.76
C THR A 419 20.83 31.82 -7.66
N ALA A 420 21.97 31.28 -7.22
CA ALA A 420 22.01 30.27 -6.18
C ALA A 420 21.53 30.80 -4.82
N VAL A 421 21.90 32.04 -4.46
CA VAL A 421 21.45 32.71 -3.23
C VAL A 421 19.95 32.97 -3.27
N VAL A 422 19.43 33.57 -4.34
CA VAL A 422 17.99 33.85 -4.48
C VAL A 422 17.17 32.57 -4.45
N MET A 423 17.58 31.55 -5.20
CA MET A 423 16.91 30.24 -5.18
C MET A 423 16.92 29.63 -3.77
N SER A 424 18.04 29.71 -3.06
CA SER A 424 18.17 29.18 -1.69
C SER A 424 17.31 29.96 -0.69
N SER A 425 17.35 31.30 -0.73
CA SER A 425 16.58 32.16 0.18
C SER A 425 15.09 31.99 -0.01
N VAL A 426 14.61 31.94 -1.26
CA VAL A 426 13.19 31.72 -1.54
C VAL A 426 12.76 30.32 -1.12
N LEU A 427 13.59 29.29 -1.38
CA LEU A 427 13.31 27.94 -0.91
C LEU A 427 13.26 27.86 0.62
N ILE A 428 14.17 28.51 1.33
CA ILE A 428 14.16 28.59 2.79
C ILE A 428 12.88 29.27 3.29
N ALA A 429 12.51 30.43 2.72
CA ALA A 429 11.32 31.16 3.11
C ALA A 429 10.04 30.32 2.94
N ILE A 430 9.89 29.66 1.77
CA ILE A 430 8.76 28.75 1.51
C ILE A 430 8.79 27.59 2.51
N SER A 431 9.95 26.98 2.75
CA SER A 431 10.07 25.82 3.65
C SER A 431 9.70 26.17 5.08
N VAL A 432 10.28 27.24 5.65
CA VAL A 432 10.00 27.69 7.01
C VAL A 432 8.52 28.00 7.16
N PHE A 433 7.96 28.74 6.20
CA PHE A 433 6.56 29.12 6.22
C PHE A 433 5.61 27.91 6.13
N THR A 434 5.84 27.00 5.19
CA THR A 434 5.01 25.80 5.02
C THR A 434 5.06 24.91 6.25
N LEU A 435 6.25 24.63 6.79
CA LEU A 435 6.41 23.76 7.96
C LEU A 435 5.82 24.40 9.22
N ALA A 436 6.10 25.68 9.48
CA ALA A 436 5.51 26.39 10.61
C ALA A 436 3.98 26.48 10.53
N ARG A 437 3.43 26.68 9.32
CA ARG A 437 1.98 26.70 9.11
C ARG A 437 1.34 25.34 9.31
N ALA A 438 1.94 24.27 8.79
CA ALA A 438 1.48 22.89 9.03
C ALA A 438 1.44 22.58 10.52
N PHE A 439 2.54 22.87 11.21
CA PHE A 439 2.65 22.57 12.62
C PHE A 439 1.70 23.41 13.49
N SER A 440 1.53 24.70 13.21
CA SER A 440 0.62 25.59 13.96
C SER A 440 -0.87 25.32 13.71
N THR A 441 -1.25 24.65 12.62
CA THR A 441 -2.65 24.35 12.26
C THR A 441 -3.06 22.90 12.48
N ARG A 442 -2.20 22.11 13.12
CA ARG A 442 -2.41 20.66 13.32
C ARG A 442 -3.70 20.32 14.06
N GLY A 443 -4.12 21.15 15.03
CA GLY A 443 -5.44 21.09 15.67
C GLY A 443 -5.83 19.66 16.10
N PHE A 444 -6.92 19.13 15.54
CA PHE A 444 -7.42 17.76 15.76
C PHE A 444 -6.35 16.66 15.65
N LEU A 445 -5.34 16.81 14.79
CA LEU A 445 -4.29 15.79 14.62
C LEU A 445 -3.46 15.58 15.89
N ASP A 446 -3.26 16.64 16.69
CA ASP A 446 -2.53 16.59 17.97
C ASP A 446 -3.28 15.69 18.97
N PHE A 447 -4.58 15.97 19.16
CA PHE A 447 -5.46 15.11 19.96
C PHE A 447 -5.51 13.67 19.43
N TRP A 448 -5.66 13.49 18.12
CA TRP A 448 -5.84 12.15 17.53
C TRP A 448 -4.57 11.28 17.63
N ALA A 449 -3.39 11.88 17.47
CA ALA A 449 -2.12 11.19 17.68
C ALA A 449 -1.93 10.81 19.16
N GLU A 450 -2.27 11.73 20.07
CA GLU A 450 -2.19 11.46 21.50
C GLU A 450 -3.16 10.35 21.93
N TRP A 451 -4.42 10.41 21.46
CA TRP A 451 -5.45 9.40 21.70
C TRP A 451 -5.00 8.01 21.22
N ASN A 452 -4.31 7.92 20.10
CA ASN A 452 -3.77 6.66 19.60
C ASN A 452 -2.62 6.13 20.45
N PHE A 453 -1.61 6.97 20.71
CA PHE A 453 -0.31 6.51 21.23
C PHE A 453 -0.15 6.62 22.75
N SER A 454 -1.02 7.34 23.45
CA SER A 454 -1.11 7.20 24.91
C SER A 454 -1.51 5.78 25.31
N GLY A 455 -2.26 5.11 24.43
CA GLY A 455 -2.67 3.73 24.49
C GLY A 455 -3.92 3.49 25.33
N TYR A 456 -4.47 2.28 25.31
CA TYR A 456 -5.64 1.91 26.11
C TYR A 456 -5.47 2.28 27.58
N GLU A 457 -4.25 2.17 28.11
CA GLU A 457 -3.87 2.37 29.51
C GLU A 457 -3.79 3.86 29.94
N ASP A 458 -4.39 4.78 29.21
CA ASP A 458 -4.34 6.21 29.47
C ASP A 458 -5.42 6.68 30.45
N THR A 459 -5.07 6.77 31.73
CA THR A 459 -5.97 7.15 32.84
C THR A 459 -5.66 8.54 33.40
N ARG A 460 -5.21 9.48 32.56
CA ARG A 460 -4.91 10.85 32.99
C ARG A 460 -6.14 11.58 33.55
N SER A 461 -5.92 12.68 34.26
CA SER A 461 -7.00 13.45 34.90
C SER A 461 -7.86 14.27 33.94
N ASP A 462 -7.38 14.54 32.71
CA ASP A 462 -8.16 15.24 31.69
C ASP A 462 -9.22 14.30 31.12
N ALA A 463 -10.45 14.43 31.62
CA ALA A 463 -11.59 13.60 31.22
C ALA A 463 -11.90 13.65 29.72
N THR A 464 -11.45 14.67 28.98
CA THR A 464 -11.65 14.74 27.52
C THR A 464 -10.67 13.87 26.74
N ARG A 465 -9.61 13.36 27.39
CA ARG A 465 -8.55 12.54 26.77
C ARG A 465 -8.26 11.25 27.53
N ALA A 466 -8.83 11.08 28.72
CA ALA A 466 -8.74 9.86 29.51
C ALA A 466 -9.62 8.76 28.94
N LYS A 467 -9.19 7.51 29.13
CA LYS A 467 -9.94 6.32 28.75
C LYS A 467 -10.41 5.57 29.98
N ALA A 468 -11.51 4.85 29.84
CA ALA A 468 -12.11 3.98 30.85
C ALA A 468 -11.32 2.67 31.05
N TRP A 469 -9.98 2.75 31.10
CA TRP A 469 -9.10 1.59 31.25
C TRP A 469 -9.35 0.76 32.51
N PRO A 470 -9.54 1.36 33.72
CA PRO A 470 -9.73 0.56 34.93
C PRO A 470 -10.95 -0.37 34.84
N GLU A 471 -12.04 0.11 34.23
CA GLU A 471 -13.23 -0.70 33.97
C GLU A 471 -12.96 -1.77 32.91
N PHE A 472 -12.34 -1.39 31.79
CA PHE A 472 -12.02 -2.34 30.72
C PHE A 472 -11.06 -3.45 31.18
N GLU A 473 -10.04 -3.08 31.96
CA GLU A 473 -9.10 -4.01 32.58
C GLU A 473 -9.80 -4.94 33.57
N ALA A 474 -10.76 -4.43 34.36
CA ALA A 474 -11.57 -5.26 35.24
C ALA A 474 -12.39 -6.29 34.46
N LEU A 475 -13.01 -5.90 33.35
CA LEU A 475 -13.70 -6.83 32.45
C LEU A 475 -12.75 -7.88 31.87
N ILE A 476 -11.61 -7.47 31.32
CA ILE A 476 -10.60 -8.37 30.79
C ILE A 476 -10.17 -9.38 31.86
N ASN A 477 -9.95 -8.92 33.09
CA ASN A 477 -9.50 -9.78 34.19
C ASN A 477 -10.58 -10.75 34.64
N GLU A 478 -11.85 -10.36 34.65
CA GLU A 478 -12.97 -11.28 34.90
C GLU A 478 -13.07 -12.33 33.79
N MET A 479 -13.00 -11.91 32.52
CA MET A 479 -13.05 -12.82 31.37
C MET A 479 -11.91 -13.86 31.39
N LYS A 480 -10.72 -13.53 31.93
CA LYS A 480 -9.61 -14.49 32.11
C LYS A 480 -9.93 -15.62 33.09
N THR A 481 -10.85 -15.43 34.04
CA THR A 481 -11.21 -16.46 35.04
C THR A 481 -12.12 -17.54 34.45
N LEU A 482 -12.90 -17.20 33.42
CA LEU A 482 -13.89 -18.07 32.82
C LEU A 482 -13.24 -19.24 32.05
N PRO A 483 -13.95 -20.37 31.86
CA PRO A 483 -13.52 -21.42 30.93
C PRO A 483 -13.28 -20.88 29.50
N PRO A 484 -12.44 -21.55 28.68
CA PRO A 484 -12.26 -21.15 27.30
C PRO A 484 -13.60 -21.17 26.53
N GLY A 485 -13.85 -20.12 25.76
CA GLY A 485 -15.10 -19.98 25.00
C GLY A 485 -15.16 -18.71 24.18
N ARG A 486 -16.24 -18.56 23.41
CA ARG A 486 -16.49 -17.37 22.58
C ARG A 486 -17.39 -16.38 23.30
N ALA A 487 -17.02 -15.11 23.22
CA ALA A 487 -17.79 -13.99 23.73
C ALA A 487 -18.44 -13.22 22.57
N ILE A 488 -19.69 -12.82 22.79
CA ILE A 488 -20.40 -11.81 22.03
C ILE A 488 -20.84 -10.71 23.02
N TRP A 489 -20.97 -9.48 22.56
CA TRP A 489 -21.38 -8.35 23.38
C TRP A 489 -22.43 -7.51 22.69
N GLU A 490 -23.21 -6.80 23.50
CA GLU A 490 -23.99 -5.65 23.04
C GLU A 490 -23.06 -4.56 22.49
N GLY A 491 -23.41 -3.99 21.32
CA GLY A 491 -22.68 -2.88 20.71
C GLY A 491 -22.91 -1.54 21.42
N GLY A 492 -22.41 -0.46 20.83
CA GLY A 492 -22.76 0.91 21.21
C GLY A 492 -21.62 1.90 21.10
N GLY A 493 -21.97 3.17 20.85
CA GLY A 493 -20.97 4.23 20.65
C GLY A 493 -20.13 4.54 21.90
N SER A 494 -20.63 4.19 23.09
CA SER A 494 -19.94 4.38 24.37
C SER A 494 -18.69 3.51 24.52
N LEU A 495 -18.56 2.44 23.75
CA LEU A 495 -17.34 1.61 23.72
C LEU A 495 -16.09 2.42 23.33
N ASP A 496 -16.25 3.55 22.62
CA ASP A 496 -15.15 4.46 22.30
C ASP A 496 -14.47 5.03 23.57
N ASN A 497 -15.14 5.06 24.72
CA ASN A 497 -14.55 5.47 26.00
C ASN A 497 -13.39 4.56 26.45
N TYR A 498 -13.32 3.31 25.96
CA TYR A 498 -12.14 2.46 26.16
C TYR A 498 -10.96 2.81 25.24
N GLY A 499 -11.15 3.69 24.26
CA GLY A 499 -10.14 4.14 23.31
C GLY A 499 -10.48 3.83 21.84
N THR A 500 -11.45 2.95 21.59
CA THR A 500 -12.02 2.64 20.27
C THR A 500 -13.30 1.83 20.45
N PRO A 501 -14.32 1.98 19.59
CA PRO A 501 -15.50 1.11 19.62
C PRO A 501 -15.17 -0.39 19.43
N LEU A 502 -13.97 -0.71 18.94
CA LEU A 502 -13.50 -2.07 18.67
C LEU A 502 -12.74 -2.70 19.84
N ALA A 503 -12.75 -2.10 21.03
CA ALA A 503 -11.90 -2.53 22.16
C ALA A 503 -12.08 -4.01 22.52
N LEU A 504 -13.33 -4.50 22.52
CA LEU A 504 -13.66 -5.88 22.89
C LEU A 504 -13.20 -6.92 21.85
N GLU A 505 -12.90 -6.52 20.61
CA GLU A 505 -12.26 -7.39 19.62
C GLU A 505 -10.90 -7.90 20.11
N LEU A 506 -10.24 -7.20 21.03
CA LEU A 506 -8.96 -7.60 21.62
C LEU A 506 -9.09 -8.56 22.82
N LEU A 507 -10.29 -9.04 23.18
CA LEU A 507 -10.42 -10.09 24.19
C LEU A 507 -9.50 -11.31 23.93
N PRO A 508 -9.35 -11.84 22.70
CA PRO A 508 -8.39 -12.91 22.41
C PRO A 508 -6.95 -12.49 22.68
N TYR A 509 -6.57 -11.26 22.32
CA TYR A 509 -5.24 -10.72 22.59
C TYR A 509 -4.94 -10.64 24.09
N PHE A 510 -5.83 -10.00 24.87
CA PHE A 510 -5.62 -9.78 26.30
C PHE A 510 -5.78 -11.06 27.15
N THR A 511 -6.58 -12.02 26.68
CA THR A 511 -6.78 -13.31 27.38
C THR A 511 -5.91 -14.45 26.84
N LYS A 512 -4.99 -14.17 25.90
CA LYS A 512 -4.08 -15.16 25.27
C LYS A 512 -4.84 -16.32 24.62
N GLY A 513 -5.85 -15.99 23.82
CA GLY A 513 -6.69 -16.94 23.08
C GLY A 513 -7.67 -17.74 23.94
N ARG A 514 -7.75 -17.46 25.26
CA ARG A 514 -8.67 -18.15 26.16
C ARG A 514 -10.13 -17.78 25.86
N ILE A 515 -10.39 -16.48 25.73
CA ILE A 515 -11.69 -15.94 25.33
C ILE A 515 -11.58 -15.42 23.91
N GLN A 516 -12.36 -16.01 23.03
CA GLN A 516 -12.45 -15.61 21.63
C GLN A 516 -13.54 -14.56 21.45
N SER A 517 -13.50 -13.84 20.34
CA SER A 517 -14.58 -12.97 19.92
C SER A 517 -15.24 -13.50 18.63
N VAL A 518 -16.54 -13.25 18.49
CA VAL A 518 -17.23 -13.41 17.20
C VAL A 518 -17.19 -12.15 16.33
N GLU A 519 -16.69 -11.03 16.88
CA GLU A 519 -16.32 -9.80 16.18
C GLU A 519 -14.80 -9.70 15.95
N GLY A 520 -14.38 -8.90 14.99
CA GLY A 520 -12.97 -8.63 14.72
C GLY A 520 -12.79 -7.60 13.61
N LEU A 521 -11.64 -6.95 13.56
CA LEU A 521 -11.42 -5.82 12.65
C LEU A 521 -11.47 -6.20 11.15
N TYR A 522 -10.98 -7.39 10.81
CA TYR A 522 -10.84 -7.79 9.40
C TYR A 522 -12.13 -8.36 8.82
N PHE A 523 -13.18 -7.53 8.76
CA PHE A 523 -14.54 -7.92 8.35
C PHE A 523 -14.60 -8.73 7.06
N GLU A 524 -13.83 -8.36 6.04
CA GLU A 524 -13.84 -9.05 4.74
C GLU A 524 -13.09 -10.38 4.74
N SER A 525 -12.38 -10.73 5.84
CA SER A 525 -11.55 -11.94 5.91
C SER A 525 -12.31 -13.21 6.29
N ALA A 526 -13.60 -13.12 6.63
CA ALA A 526 -14.41 -14.27 6.98
C ALA A 526 -15.81 -14.18 6.35
N ALA A 527 -16.24 -15.22 5.64
CA ALA A 527 -17.62 -15.31 5.17
C ALA A 527 -18.66 -15.48 6.30
N THR A 528 -18.20 -15.54 7.57
CA THR A 528 -19.03 -15.60 8.78
C THR A 528 -19.40 -14.21 9.31
N THR A 529 -18.73 -13.15 8.83
CA THR A 529 -18.95 -11.76 9.27
C THR A 529 -20.42 -11.29 9.23
N PRO A 530 -21.23 -11.58 8.18
CA PRO A 530 -22.64 -11.15 8.17
C PRO A 530 -23.44 -11.64 9.38
N TYR A 531 -23.24 -12.90 9.79
CA TYR A 531 -24.04 -13.51 10.86
C TYR A 531 -23.66 -13.01 12.24
N HIS A 532 -22.42 -12.55 12.42
CA HIS A 532 -22.02 -11.84 13.64
C HIS A 532 -22.87 -10.57 13.82
N PHE A 533 -22.87 -9.68 12.82
CA PHE A 533 -23.61 -8.43 12.91
C PHE A 533 -25.12 -8.64 13.00
N MET A 534 -25.65 -9.66 12.31
CA MET A 534 -27.04 -10.08 12.50
C MET A 534 -27.30 -10.55 13.92
N GLY A 535 -26.39 -11.34 14.51
CA GLY A 535 -26.46 -11.83 15.89
C GLY A 535 -26.41 -10.75 16.96
N VAL A 536 -25.59 -9.71 16.76
CA VAL A 536 -25.42 -8.57 17.68
C VAL A 536 -26.65 -7.65 17.70
N SER A 537 -27.32 -7.47 16.56
CA SER A 537 -28.41 -6.50 16.43
C SER A 537 -29.59 -6.71 17.41
N PRO A 538 -30.15 -7.92 17.59
CA PRO A 538 -31.26 -8.15 18.53
C PRO A 538 -30.85 -8.28 19.99
N ILE A 539 -29.55 -8.26 20.30
CA ILE A 539 -29.04 -8.34 21.68
C ILE A 539 -28.44 -7.02 22.15
N SER A 540 -28.48 -6.01 21.29
CA SER A 540 -28.03 -4.66 21.59
C SER A 540 -29.24 -3.80 21.94
N GLY A 541 -29.08 -2.94 22.94
CA GLY A 541 -30.06 -1.95 23.32
C GLY A 541 -30.43 -1.01 22.17
N PRO A 542 -31.50 -0.21 22.33
CA PRO A 542 -31.96 0.69 21.28
C PRO A 542 -30.84 1.62 20.77
N SER A 543 -30.58 1.60 19.46
CA SER A 543 -29.53 2.38 18.78
C SER A 543 -28.07 1.95 19.07
N ASN A 544 -27.86 0.84 19.78
CA ASN A 544 -26.51 0.33 20.06
C ASN A 544 -25.94 -0.59 18.97
N ALA A 545 -26.79 -1.12 18.08
CA ALA A 545 -26.34 -1.94 16.95
C ALA A 545 -25.71 -1.08 15.82
N SER A 546 -24.49 -1.41 15.40
CA SER A 546 -23.75 -0.67 14.36
C SER A 546 -24.17 -1.03 12.93
N ASN A 547 -24.58 -2.27 12.69
CA ASN A 547 -25.11 -2.80 11.43
C ASN A 547 -24.31 -2.39 10.16
N PRO A 548 -22.98 -2.62 10.11
CA PRO A 548 -22.11 -2.04 9.10
C PRO A 548 -22.19 -2.75 7.74
N VAL A 549 -22.65 -4.01 7.70
CA VAL A 549 -22.83 -4.75 6.44
C VAL A 549 -24.17 -4.34 5.83
N ARG A 550 -24.15 -3.68 4.66
CA ARG A 550 -25.36 -3.13 4.05
C ARG A 550 -26.27 -4.22 3.47
N GLY A 551 -27.56 -3.94 3.28
CA GLY A 551 -28.48 -4.87 2.58
C GLY A 551 -28.79 -6.18 3.32
N LEU A 552 -28.42 -6.30 4.60
CA LEU A 552 -28.90 -7.36 5.48
C LEU A 552 -30.20 -6.95 6.16
N ASP A 553 -31.00 -7.94 6.53
CA ASP A 553 -32.22 -7.76 7.32
C ASP A 553 -31.89 -7.97 8.80
N TYR A 554 -31.62 -6.86 9.49
CA TYR A 554 -31.24 -6.84 10.91
C TYR A 554 -32.48 -6.88 11.81
N ARG A 555 -32.39 -7.68 12.88
CA ARG A 555 -33.42 -7.76 13.94
C ARG A 555 -33.17 -6.74 15.05
N HIS A 556 -34.16 -6.53 15.90
CA HIS A 556 -34.09 -5.54 16.98
C HIS A 556 -34.26 -6.21 18.35
N ILE A 557 -34.11 -5.44 19.43
CA ILE A 557 -34.13 -5.96 20.80
C ILE A 557 -35.45 -6.69 21.15
N GLU A 558 -36.53 -6.41 20.43
CA GLU A 558 -37.81 -7.13 20.56
C GLU A 558 -37.67 -8.63 20.21
N ASP A 559 -36.70 -8.98 19.37
CA ASP A 559 -36.35 -10.35 18.97
C ASP A 559 -35.22 -10.94 19.82
N PHE A 560 -34.97 -10.43 21.03
CA PHE A 560 -33.85 -10.86 21.89
C PHE A 560 -33.74 -12.38 22.06
N SER A 561 -34.88 -13.06 22.21
CA SER A 561 -34.92 -14.52 22.36
C SER A 561 -34.40 -15.26 21.10
N LEU A 562 -34.61 -14.69 19.91
CA LEU A 562 -33.98 -15.17 18.67
C LEU A 562 -32.48 -14.85 18.67
N GLY A 563 -32.07 -13.69 19.18
CA GLY A 563 -30.65 -13.37 19.42
C GLY A 563 -29.94 -14.43 20.26
N VAL A 564 -30.52 -14.83 21.40
CA VAL A 564 -30.00 -15.93 22.24
C VAL A 564 -29.96 -17.26 21.48
N ARG A 565 -30.94 -17.51 20.59
CA ARG A 565 -30.92 -18.69 19.72
C ARG A 565 -29.76 -18.63 18.72
N TRP A 566 -29.47 -17.47 18.14
CA TRP A 566 -28.32 -17.28 17.26
C TRP A 566 -26.99 -17.48 17.98
N MET A 567 -26.87 -17.06 19.25
CA MET A 567 -25.69 -17.38 20.07
C MET A 567 -25.41 -18.89 20.13
N GLN A 568 -26.46 -19.70 20.31
CA GLN A 568 -26.34 -21.17 20.30
C GLN A 568 -25.93 -21.70 18.93
N VAL A 569 -26.50 -21.15 17.85
CA VAL A 569 -26.16 -21.51 16.47
C VAL A 569 -24.71 -21.16 16.14
N MET A 570 -24.21 -20.03 16.61
CA MET A 570 -22.85 -19.54 16.37
C MET A 570 -21.80 -20.14 17.32
N GLY A 571 -22.24 -20.88 18.34
CA GLY A 571 -21.34 -21.50 19.31
C GLY A 571 -20.73 -20.49 20.29
N GLU A 572 -21.47 -19.43 20.61
CA GLU A 572 -21.10 -18.38 21.57
C GLU A 572 -21.39 -18.84 23.00
N ASN A 573 -20.42 -18.71 23.90
CA ASN A 573 -20.50 -19.22 25.27
C ASN A 573 -20.85 -18.13 26.28
N TYR A 574 -20.47 -16.88 25.97
CA TYR A 574 -20.61 -15.74 26.85
C TYR A 574 -21.30 -14.59 26.12
N TYR A 575 -22.29 -13.99 26.77
CA TYR A 575 -22.92 -12.75 26.35
C TYR A 575 -22.61 -11.66 27.36
N LEU A 576 -22.12 -10.52 26.87
CA LEU A 576 -21.76 -9.35 27.67
C LEU A 576 -22.77 -8.23 27.38
N ALA A 577 -23.43 -7.74 28.41
CA ALA A 577 -24.45 -6.70 28.31
C ALA A 577 -24.19 -5.56 29.29
N TYR A 578 -24.60 -4.35 28.93
CA TYR A 578 -24.48 -3.19 29.82
C TYR A 578 -25.70 -2.27 29.82
N SER A 579 -26.49 -2.21 28.73
CA SER A 579 -27.67 -1.35 28.71
C SER A 579 -28.84 -1.93 29.51
N ASP A 580 -29.65 -1.06 30.12
CA ASP A 580 -30.82 -1.48 30.90
C ASP A 580 -31.78 -2.38 30.10
N ALA A 581 -31.98 -2.09 28.81
CA ALA A 581 -32.85 -2.88 27.94
C ALA A 581 -32.30 -4.30 27.69
N ALA A 582 -31.01 -4.40 27.38
CA ALA A 582 -30.33 -5.68 27.18
C ALA A 582 -30.29 -6.51 28.47
N LEU A 583 -30.01 -5.88 29.61
CA LEU A 583 -30.00 -6.53 30.92
C LEU A 583 -31.39 -7.06 31.32
N ALA A 584 -32.45 -6.27 31.09
CA ALA A 584 -33.82 -6.70 31.36
C ALA A 584 -34.24 -7.88 30.47
N ALA A 585 -33.91 -7.85 29.18
CA ALA A 585 -34.18 -8.94 28.26
C ALA A 585 -33.38 -10.20 28.60
N ALA A 586 -32.10 -10.04 28.99
CA ALA A 586 -31.24 -11.14 29.40
C ALA A 586 -31.73 -11.85 30.66
N ALA A 587 -32.21 -11.08 31.64
CA ALA A 587 -32.77 -11.62 32.88
C ALA A 587 -34.08 -12.41 32.66
N ALA A 588 -34.79 -12.14 31.56
CA ALA A 588 -36.04 -12.82 31.21
C ALA A 588 -35.85 -14.11 30.40
N ASP A 589 -34.66 -14.38 29.84
CA ASP A 589 -34.39 -15.58 29.03
C ASP A 589 -33.67 -16.65 29.86
N GLU A 590 -34.37 -17.76 30.16
CA GLU A 590 -33.85 -18.86 31.00
C GLU A 590 -32.59 -19.54 30.46
N ARG A 591 -32.26 -19.34 29.17
CA ARG A 591 -31.06 -19.90 28.56
C ARG A 591 -29.79 -19.11 28.90
N LEU A 592 -29.93 -17.93 29.50
CA LEU A 592 -28.84 -17.09 29.97
C LEU A 592 -28.70 -17.19 31.48
N THR A 593 -27.49 -17.44 31.96
CA THR A 593 -27.19 -17.49 33.40
C THR A 593 -26.14 -16.45 33.74
N LEU A 594 -26.47 -15.48 34.58
CA LEU A 594 -25.51 -14.48 35.05
C LEU A 594 -24.36 -15.18 35.81
N LEU A 595 -23.11 -14.93 35.39
CA LEU A 595 -21.91 -15.47 36.00
C LEU A 595 -21.21 -14.45 36.89
N ALA A 596 -21.07 -13.23 36.40
CA ALA A 596 -20.31 -12.18 37.05
C ALA A 596 -20.78 -10.80 36.58
N THR A 597 -20.43 -9.77 37.36
CA THR A 597 -20.60 -8.36 36.98
C THR A 597 -19.31 -7.59 37.26
N THR A 598 -19.01 -6.62 36.41
CA THR A 598 -18.00 -5.60 36.68
C THR A 598 -18.67 -4.31 37.13
N LYS A 599 -17.98 -3.53 37.96
CA LYS A 599 -18.50 -2.26 38.48
C LYS A 599 -18.07 -1.12 37.58
N ASP A 600 -18.96 -0.14 37.45
CA ASP A 600 -18.63 1.21 36.99
C ASP A 600 -17.53 1.81 37.87
N THR A 601 -16.51 2.39 37.24
CA THR A 601 -15.37 3.03 37.92
C THR A 601 -15.23 4.52 37.63
N ASP A 602 -15.97 5.07 36.67
CA ASP A 602 -15.78 6.43 36.16
C ASP A 602 -17.06 7.22 35.88
N GLY A 603 -18.23 6.59 36.02
CA GLY A 603 -19.54 7.22 35.81
C GLY A 603 -19.92 7.38 34.34
N GLN A 604 -19.13 6.85 33.41
CA GLN A 604 -19.38 6.92 31.97
C GLN A 604 -19.97 5.60 31.46
N GLU A 605 -20.72 5.65 30.35
CA GLU A 605 -21.15 4.42 29.70
C GLU A 605 -19.95 3.74 29.00
N PRO A 606 -19.89 2.40 28.91
CA PRO A 606 -20.71 1.42 29.62
C PRO A 606 -20.56 1.53 31.15
N LYS A 607 -21.65 1.51 31.93
CA LYS A 607 -21.57 1.56 33.41
C LYS A 607 -21.34 0.18 34.03
N GLY A 608 -20.22 -0.44 33.68
CA GLY A 608 -19.93 -1.83 34.02
C GLY A 608 -20.68 -2.83 33.15
N TRP A 609 -20.36 -4.11 33.32
CA TRP A 609 -20.81 -5.21 32.48
C TRP A 609 -21.44 -6.33 33.28
N SER A 610 -22.48 -6.94 32.72
CA SER A 610 -22.99 -8.24 33.17
C SER A 610 -22.59 -9.33 32.19
N ILE A 611 -21.99 -10.40 32.70
CA ILE A 611 -21.47 -11.52 31.91
C ILE A 611 -22.38 -12.73 32.11
N TYR A 612 -23.06 -13.15 31.05
CA TYR A 612 -23.98 -14.28 31.04
C TYR A 612 -23.35 -15.49 30.35
N ARG A 613 -23.59 -16.68 30.89
CA ARG A 613 -23.36 -17.96 30.19
C ARG A 613 -24.54 -18.26 29.27
N VAL A 614 -24.24 -18.62 28.03
CA VAL A 614 -25.23 -19.14 27.07
C VAL A 614 -25.31 -20.66 27.21
N SER A 615 -26.47 -21.18 27.60
CA SER A 615 -26.73 -22.62 27.66
C SER A 615 -26.89 -23.24 26.27
N GLY A 616 -26.57 -24.53 26.12
CA GLY A 616 -26.76 -25.26 24.85
C GLY A 616 -25.80 -24.86 23.72
N SER A 617 -24.76 -24.08 24.00
CA SER A 617 -23.77 -23.66 23.02
C SER A 617 -22.54 -24.56 23.04
N ARG A 618 -22.34 -25.33 21.96
CA ARG A 618 -21.23 -26.30 21.81
C ARG A 618 -20.50 -26.07 20.50
N LEU A 619 -19.16 -26.13 20.54
CA LEU A 619 -18.33 -26.03 19.34
C LEU A 619 -18.57 -27.19 18.35
N VAL A 620 -18.71 -28.41 18.87
CA VAL A 620 -18.93 -29.62 18.07
C VAL A 620 -20.11 -30.39 18.61
N GLU A 621 -21.05 -30.75 17.74
CA GLU A 621 -22.29 -31.40 18.13
C GLU A 621 -22.83 -32.34 17.04
N GLY A 622 -23.42 -33.46 17.43
CA GLY A 622 -24.14 -34.34 16.50
C GLY A 622 -25.41 -33.67 16.00
N LEU A 623 -25.65 -33.71 14.68
CA LEU A 623 -26.88 -33.15 14.13
C LEU A 623 -28.10 -33.99 14.53
N SER A 624 -29.20 -33.30 14.84
CA SER A 624 -30.50 -33.91 15.14
C SER A 624 -31.36 -34.15 13.90
N ALA A 625 -31.09 -33.44 12.80
CA ALA A 625 -31.77 -33.57 11.51
C ALA A 625 -30.78 -33.69 10.35
N GLU A 626 -31.14 -34.47 9.33
CA GLU A 626 -30.32 -34.65 8.13
C GLU A 626 -30.17 -33.30 7.39
N PRO A 627 -28.93 -32.90 7.01
CA PRO A 627 -28.70 -31.73 6.18
C PRO A 627 -29.42 -31.86 4.83
N VAL A 628 -29.82 -30.72 4.26
CA VAL A 628 -30.34 -30.65 2.88
C VAL A 628 -29.25 -30.05 2.00
N VAL A 629 -28.96 -30.73 0.90
CA VAL A 629 -28.04 -30.21 -0.11
C VAL A 629 -28.80 -29.29 -1.04
N THR A 630 -28.31 -28.07 -1.21
CA THR A 630 -28.94 -27.05 -2.06
C THR A 630 -27.91 -26.35 -2.94
N GLU A 631 -28.40 -25.73 -4.01
CA GLU A 631 -27.58 -24.84 -4.82
C GLU A 631 -27.55 -23.44 -4.19
N ALA A 632 -26.45 -22.73 -4.43
CA ALA A 632 -26.28 -21.35 -4.01
C ALA A 632 -26.23 -20.47 -5.27
N SER A 633 -27.10 -19.47 -5.35
CA SER A 633 -27.17 -18.54 -6.46
C SER A 633 -27.14 -17.10 -5.96
N SER A 634 -26.46 -16.22 -6.71
CA SER A 634 -26.41 -14.80 -6.37
C SER A 634 -27.72 -14.13 -6.78
N GLY A 635 -28.30 -13.28 -5.95
CA GLY A 635 -29.59 -12.65 -6.20
C GLY A 635 -29.67 -11.22 -5.68
N LYS A 636 -30.74 -10.49 -6.02
CA LYS A 636 -31.07 -9.26 -5.28
C LYS A 636 -31.66 -9.65 -3.93
N GLN A 637 -31.68 -8.69 -3.01
CA GLN A 637 -32.25 -8.89 -1.67
C GLN A 637 -33.67 -9.50 -1.69
N SER A 638 -34.54 -9.05 -2.61
CA SER A 638 -35.91 -9.58 -2.78
C SER A 638 -35.96 -11.02 -3.33
N ASP A 639 -34.90 -11.45 -4.02
CA ASP A 639 -34.80 -12.81 -4.56
C ASP A 639 -34.26 -13.78 -3.49
N CYS A 640 -33.51 -13.25 -2.51
CA CYS A 640 -32.90 -14.00 -1.43
C CYS A 640 -33.79 -14.10 -0.17
N PHE A 641 -34.62 -13.08 0.07
CA PHE A 641 -35.45 -12.95 1.28
C PHE A 641 -36.90 -12.63 0.89
N ASP A 642 -37.87 -13.16 1.65
CA ASP A 642 -39.31 -12.88 1.46
C ASP A 642 -39.67 -11.45 1.92
N ARG A 643 -39.10 -10.43 1.27
CA ARG A 643 -39.36 -9.03 1.63
C ARG A 643 -39.48 -8.15 0.39
N GLU A 644 -40.54 -7.35 0.38
CA GLU A 644 -40.75 -6.31 -0.63
C GLU A 644 -39.64 -5.25 -0.54
N PRO A 645 -39.13 -4.75 -1.68
CA PRO A 645 -38.16 -3.67 -1.70
C PRO A 645 -38.69 -2.45 -0.95
N VAL A 646 -37.86 -1.83 -0.10
CA VAL A 646 -38.19 -0.54 0.49
C VAL A 646 -37.98 0.54 -0.56
N GLU A 647 -39.05 1.29 -0.89
CA GLU A 647 -39.00 2.34 -1.90
C GLU A 647 -37.95 3.40 -1.55
N GLY A 648 -37.08 3.73 -2.51
CA GLY A 648 -35.97 4.67 -2.32
C GLY A 648 -34.70 4.08 -1.69
N VAL A 649 -34.72 2.82 -1.23
CA VAL A 649 -33.52 2.12 -0.71
C VAL A 649 -32.97 1.18 -1.79
N ARG A 650 -31.72 1.39 -2.19
CA ARG A 650 -31.07 0.56 -3.20
C ARG A 650 -30.69 -0.80 -2.59
N SER A 651 -31.31 -1.88 -3.07
CA SER A 651 -30.96 -3.25 -2.66
C SER A 651 -29.71 -3.73 -3.38
N PRO A 652 -28.59 -4.00 -2.68
CA PRO A 652 -27.40 -4.55 -3.31
C PRO A 652 -27.62 -6.00 -3.76
N LYS A 653 -26.80 -6.47 -4.70
CA LYS A 653 -26.75 -7.88 -5.06
C LYS A 653 -26.01 -8.65 -3.97
N LEU A 654 -26.58 -9.75 -3.49
CA LEU A 654 -25.93 -10.65 -2.54
C LEU A 654 -25.17 -11.73 -3.30
N GLU A 655 -24.00 -12.10 -2.76
CA GLU A 655 -23.22 -13.20 -3.29
C GLU A 655 -23.92 -14.54 -3.04
N ALA A 656 -23.59 -15.54 -3.86
CA ALA A 656 -24.35 -16.80 -3.90
C ALA A 656 -24.49 -17.49 -2.54
N TRP A 657 -23.38 -17.57 -1.78
CA TRP A 657 -23.40 -18.16 -0.46
C TRP A 657 -24.28 -17.38 0.51
N GLU A 658 -24.11 -16.06 0.55
CA GLU A 658 -24.79 -15.17 1.49
C GLU A 658 -26.29 -15.11 1.23
N CYS A 659 -26.71 -15.09 -0.04
CA CYS A 659 -28.11 -15.12 -0.44
C CYS A 659 -28.85 -16.33 0.17
N MET A 660 -28.26 -17.53 0.05
CA MET A 660 -28.80 -18.75 0.64
C MET A 660 -28.73 -18.76 2.17
N SER A 661 -27.58 -18.43 2.73
CA SER A 661 -27.31 -18.63 4.16
C SER A 661 -27.96 -17.58 5.06
N VAL A 662 -28.08 -16.32 4.62
CA VAL A 662 -28.76 -15.26 5.38
C VAL A 662 -30.25 -15.55 5.44
N GLY A 663 -30.86 -16.05 4.36
CA GLY A 663 -32.27 -16.44 4.34
C GLY A 663 -32.56 -17.59 5.32
N TRP A 664 -31.63 -18.54 5.42
CA TRP A 664 -31.68 -19.59 6.45
C TRP A 664 -31.47 -19.05 7.87
N PHE A 665 -30.50 -18.14 8.06
CA PHE A 665 -30.16 -17.62 9.39
C PHE A 665 -31.31 -16.77 9.97
N ASN A 666 -32.03 -16.03 9.11
CA ASN A 666 -33.17 -15.20 9.50
C ASN A 666 -34.50 -15.94 9.71
N ASP A 667 -34.55 -17.24 9.43
CA ASP A 667 -35.73 -18.10 9.63
C ASP A 667 -35.53 -18.97 10.88
N PRO A 668 -36.18 -18.63 12.02
CA PRO A 668 -36.06 -19.40 13.26
C PRO A 668 -36.45 -20.87 13.12
N SER A 669 -37.35 -21.18 12.19
CA SER A 669 -37.84 -22.54 11.94
C SER A 669 -36.84 -23.39 11.15
N ALA A 670 -35.86 -22.78 10.49
CA ALA A 670 -34.86 -23.47 9.68
C ALA A 670 -33.58 -23.84 10.46
N LEU A 671 -33.29 -23.17 11.59
CA LEU A 671 -32.00 -23.22 12.30
C LEU A 671 -31.56 -24.62 12.77
N ASP A 672 -32.51 -25.54 12.99
CA ASP A 672 -32.21 -26.93 13.41
C ASP A 672 -31.77 -27.84 12.26
N ARG A 673 -31.94 -27.40 11.00
CA ARG A 673 -31.57 -28.17 9.82
C ARG A 673 -30.65 -27.33 8.94
N PRO A 674 -29.34 -27.58 8.98
CA PRO A 674 -28.42 -26.78 8.20
C PRO A 674 -28.52 -27.13 6.71
N LEU A 675 -28.27 -26.13 5.86
CA LEU A 675 -28.16 -26.30 4.42
C LEU A 675 -26.68 -26.47 4.06
N VAL A 676 -26.39 -27.37 3.13
CA VAL A 676 -25.03 -27.65 2.63
C VAL A 676 -25.00 -27.52 1.10
N VAL A 677 -23.84 -27.18 0.54
CA VAL A 677 -23.66 -27.12 -0.93
C VAL A 677 -23.12 -28.41 -1.54
N ASP A 678 -22.65 -29.33 -0.70
CA ASP A 678 -22.19 -30.65 -1.11
C ASP A 678 -22.38 -31.65 0.04
N GLY A 679 -22.38 -32.93 -0.28
CA GLY A 679 -22.60 -34.01 0.67
C GLY A 679 -22.85 -35.36 -0.02
N PRO A 680 -23.04 -36.43 0.77
CA PRO A 680 -23.39 -37.75 0.26
C PRO A 680 -24.57 -37.74 -0.71
N LYS A 681 -24.57 -38.71 -1.64
CA LYS A 681 -25.70 -38.90 -2.58
C LYS A 681 -27.01 -39.29 -1.88
N SER A 682 -26.94 -39.78 -0.64
CA SER A 682 -28.10 -40.20 0.16
C SER A 682 -28.84 -39.05 0.84
N TRP A 683 -28.25 -37.86 0.94
CA TRP A 683 -28.94 -36.70 1.50
C TRP A 683 -29.94 -36.13 0.50
N VAL A 684 -31.02 -35.56 1.05
CA VAL A 684 -32.03 -34.86 0.26
C VAL A 684 -31.39 -33.71 -0.51
N ARG A 685 -31.73 -33.58 -1.79
CA ARG A 685 -31.28 -32.52 -2.70
C ARG A 685 -32.48 -31.71 -3.15
N GLU A 686 -32.43 -30.42 -2.91
CA GLU A 686 -33.42 -29.45 -3.39
C GLU A 686 -32.65 -28.23 -3.89
N ALA A 687 -32.86 -27.83 -5.14
CA ALA A 687 -32.08 -26.78 -5.77
C ALA A 687 -32.47 -25.39 -5.25
N ASP A 688 -33.74 -25.19 -4.90
CA ASP A 688 -34.23 -23.92 -4.37
C ASP A 688 -33.98 -23.83 -2.85
N PRO A 689 -33.13 -22.91 -2.37
CA PRO A 689 -32.84 -22.78 -0.96
C PRO A 689 -34.07 -22.38 -0.12
N VAL A 690 -35.05 -21.69 -0.72
CA VAL A 690 -36.32 -21.31 -0.08
C VAL A 690 -37.20 -22.53 0.15
N VAL A 691 -37.23 -23.47 -0.79
CA VAL A 691 -37.95 -24.74 -0.62
C VAL A 691 -37.17 -25.67 0.33
N ALA A 692 -35.85 -25.72 0.19
CA ALA A 692 -34.96 -26.57 0.99
C ALA A 692 -35.12 -26.32 2.50
N ARG A 693 -35.30 -25.06 2.92
CA ARG A 693 -35.54 -24.71 4.34
C ARG A 693 -36.92 -25.15 4.85
N LEU A 694 -37.91 -25.34 3.98
CA LEU A 694 -39.30 -25.70 4.32
C LEU A 694 -39.59 -27.21 4.29
N LEU A 695 -38.70 -28.04 3.74
CA LEU A 695 -38.90 -29.49 3.67
C LEU A 695 -39.12 -30.13 5.05
N GLU A 696 -39.68 -31.34 5.12
CA GLU A 696 -39.84 -32.07 6.38
C GLU A 696 -38.47 -32.49 6.97
N ARG A 697 -38.35 -32.45 8.30
CA ARG A 697 -37.10 -32.79 9.01
C ARG A 697 -36.97 -34.31 9.16
N LYS A 698 -35.95 -34.89 8.54
CA LYS A 698 -35.57 -36.28 8.77
C LYS A 698 -34.71 -36.40 10.03
N ALA A 699 -35.25 -36.99 11.09
CA ALA A 699 -34.56 -37.16 12.36
C ALA A 699 -33.32 -38.06 12.23
N LEU A 700 -32.25 -37.68 12.92
CA LEU A 700 -31.01 -38.44 13.01
C LEU A 700 -30.84 -39.07 14.39
N PRO A 701 -30.15 -40.22 14.48
CA PRO A 701 -29.82 -40.81 15.77
C PRO A 701 -28.88 -39.90 16.57
N LYS A 702 -29.08 -39.82 17.89
CA LYS A 702 -28.21 -39.04 18.77
C LYS A 702 -26.74 -39.48 18.69
N VAL A 703 -25.84 -38.52 18.56
CA VAL A 703 -24.37 -38.70 18.66
C VAL A 703 -23.87 -37.89 19.85
N GLU A 704 -23.08 -38.52 20.70
CA GLU A 704 -22.39 -37.82 21.79
C GLU A 704 -20.95 -37.54 21.39
N VAL A 705 -20.54 -36.29 21.58
CA VAL A 705 -19.20 -35.81 21.26
C VAL A 705 -18.44 -35.62 22.58
N THR A 706 -17.27 -36.23 22.69
CA THR A 706 -16.41 -36.18 23.88
C THR A 706 -14.96 -35.93 23.48
N LYS A 707 -14.09 -35.69 24.48
CA LYS A 707 -12.64 -35.50 24.29
C LYS A 707 -12.28 -34.41 23.25
N LEU A 708 -13.11 -33.36 23.16
CA LEU A 708 -12.88 -32.25 22.26
C LEU A 708 -11.56 -31.55 22.62
N LYS A 709 -10.67 -31.43 21.63
CA LYS A 709 -9.45 -30.61 21.70
C LYS A 709 -9.38 -29.72 20.47
N ARG A 710 -9.12 -28.44 20.69
CA ARG A 710 -8.90 -27.44 19.65
C ARG A 710 -7.53 -26.80 19.85
N THR A 711 -6.85 -26.60 18.74
CA THR A 711 -5.59 -25.85 18.62
C THR A 711 -5.77 -24.85 17.48
N ASP A 712 -4.75 -24.03 17.19
CA ASP A 712 -4.80 -23.08 16.08
C ASP A 712 -4.95 -23.75 14.71
N HIS A 713 -4.54 -25.01 14.57
CA HIS A 713 -4.47 -25.71 13.28
C HIS A 713 -5.24 -27.04 13.25
N SER A 714 -5.91 -27.41 14.34
CA SER A 714 -6.68 -28.65 14.39
C SER A 714 -7.82 -28.65 15.39
N ILE A 715 -8.86 -29.42 15.07
CA ILE A 715 -9.99 -29.74 15.94
C ILE A 715 -10.11 -31.27 15.96
N SER A 716 -10.05 -31.89 17.14
CA SER A 716 -10.19 -33.33 17.29
C SER A 716 -11.23 -33.68 18.36
N PHE A 717 -11.98 -34.76 18.13
CA PHE A 717 -13.03 -35.20 19.03
C PHE A 717 -13.37 -36.67 18.83
N HIS A 718 -14.01 -37.25 19.84
CA HIS A 718 -14.50 -38.63 19.83
C HIS A 718 -16.02 -38.67 19.73
N VAL A 719 -16.56 -39.52 18.85
CA VAL A 719 -18.00 -39.72 18.66
C VAL A 719 -18.46 -41.07 19.19
N SER A 720 -19.66 -41.11 19.79
CA SER A 720 -20.25 -42.35 20.27
C SER A 720 -20.60 -43.34 19.16
N ARG A 721 -20.91 -42.83 17.95
CA ARG A 721 -21.27 -43.60 16.76
C ARG A 721 -20.77 -42.93 15.48
N VAL A 722 -20.48 -43.77 14.48
CA VAL A 722 -20.06 -43.37 13.14
C VAL A 722 -21.26 -43.29 12.19
N GLY A 723 -21.08 -42.69 11.02
CA GLY A 723 -22.07 -42.60 9.94
C GLY A 723 -23.21 -41.60 10.15
N VAL A 724 -23.19 -40.83 11.25
CA VAL A 724 -24.17 -39.78 11.53
C VAL A 724 -23.47 -38.42 11.50
N PRO A 725 -23.99 -37.42 10.79
CA PRO A 725 -23.28 -36.16 10.61
C PRO A 725 -23.13 -35.36 11.91
N VAL A 726 -21.98 -34.71 12.03
CA VAL A 726 -21.58 -33.86 13.16
C VAL A 726 -21.26 -32.47 12.61
N ILE A 727 -21.81 -31.44 13.24
CA ILE A 727 -21.51 -30.04 12.93
C ILE A 727 -20.32 -29.56 13.79
N ILE A 728 -19.43 -28.82 13.16
CA ILE A 728 -18.34 -28.08 13.78
C ILE A 728 -18.63 -26.61 13.53
N ARG A 729 -18.95 -25.86 14.60
CA ARG A 729 -19.21 -24.41 14.58
C ARG A 729 -17.91 -23.61 14.45
N GLU A 730 -17.04 -24.04 13.56
CA GLU A 730 -15.82 -23.34 13.15
C GLU A 730 -16.00 -22.94 11.69
N SER A 731 -15.62 -21.71 11.36
CA SER A 731 -15.81 -21.18 10.01
C SER A 731 -15.17 -22.09 8.96
N TYR A 732 -15.91 -22.34 7.88
CA TYR A 732 -15.41 -23.10 6.75
C TYR A 732 -14.39 -22.29 5.97
N TYR A 733 -13.36 -22.99 5.51
CA TYR A 733 -12.37 -22.52 4.56
C TYR A 733 -11.83 -23.73 3.78
N PRO A 734 -11.49 -23.60 2.48
CA PRO A 734 -11.11 -24.73 1.63
C PRO A 734 -9.83 -25.47 2.05
N ASN A 735 -9.08 -24.97 3.02
CA ASN A 735 -7.85 -25.60 3.53
C ASN A 735 -8.11 -26.66 4.61
N TRP A 736 -9.32 -26.73 5.17
CA TRP A 736 -9.67 -27.74 6.15
C TRP A 736 -9.71 -29.15 5.54
N ARG A 737 -9.09 -30.10 6.21
CA ARG A 737 -9.06 -31.52 5.83
C ARG A 737 -9.51 -32.37 7.00
N ALA A 738 -10.43 -33.31 6.77
CA ALA A 738 -10.87 -34.27 7.77
C ALA A 738 -10.11 -35.59 7.65
N SER A 739 -9.82 -36.22 8.78
CA SER A 739 -9.33 -37.59 8.91
C SER A 739 -10.24 -38.35 9.88
N GLY A 740 -10.55 -39.61 9.57
CA GLY A 740 -11.56 -40.38 10.30
C GLY A 740 -13.01 -39.96 10.01
N ALA A 741 -13.23 -39.13 8.97
CA ALA A 741 -14.55 -38.69 8.55
C ALA A 741 -14.55 -38.27 7.06
N ASP A 742 -15.71 -38.34 6.43
CA ASP A 742 -15.96 -37.72 5.12
C ASP A 742 -16.28 -36.21 5.29
N GLY A 743 -15.87 -35.41 4.31
CA GLY A 743 -15.97 -33.94 4.34
C GLY A 743 -14.60 -33.25 4.59
N PRO A 744 -14.56 -32.04 5.17
CA PRO A 744 -15.70 -31.26 5.67
C PRO A 744 -16.53 -30.62 4.55
N TYR A 745 -17.84 -30.69 4.70
CA TYR A 745 -18.80 -30.02 3.82
C TYR A 745 -19.13 -28.63 4.37
N ARG A 746 -19.10 -27.61 3.51
CA ARG A 746 -19.49 -26.24 3.88
C ARG A 746 -20.99 -26.22 4.16
N THR A 747 -21.36 -25.72 5.33
CA THR A 747 -22.74 -25.69 5.82
C THR A 747 -23.14 -24.30 6.30
N THR A 748 -24.43 -23.98 6.34
CA THR A 748 -24.92 -22.72 6.91
C THR A 748 -24.61 -22.60 8.42
N PRO A 749 -24.33 -21.39 8.93
CA PRO A 749 -24.23 -20.13 8.19
C PRO A 749 -22.90 -19.99 7.41
N ASN A 750 -21.79 -20.54 7.92
CA ASN A 750 -20.55 -20.76 7.18
C ASN A 750 -19.65 -21.74 7.96
N PHE A 751 -20.20 -22.88 8.37
CA PHE A 751 -19.54 -23.86 9.22
C PHE A 751 -19.20 -25.14 8.46
N MET A 752 -18.75 -26.16 9.20
CA MET A 752 -18.38 -27.46 8.65
C MET A 752 -19.30 -28.56 9.16
N VAL A 753 -19.70 -29.47 8.28
CA VAL A 753 -20.28 -30.77 8.63
C VAL A 753 -19.32 -31.87 8.21
N VAL A 754 -19.11 -32.86 9.07
CA VAL A 754 -18.37 -34.08 8.74
C VAL A 754 -19.21 -35.31 9.05
N ILE A 755 -18.92 -36.41 8.37
CA ILE A 755 -19.57 -37.70 8.64
C ILE A 755 -18.49 -38.65 9.15
N PRO A 756 -18.45 -38.95 10.47
CA PRO A 756 -17.42 -39.80 11.04
C PRO A 756 -17.44 -41.19 10.40
N SER A 757 -16.31 -41.62 9.87
CA SER A 757 -16.04 -43.01 9.42
C SER A 757 -15.24 -43.79 10.49
N SER A 758 -14.63 -43.07 11.42
CA SER A 758 -13.98 -43.55 12.64
C SER A 758 -14.61 -42.88 13.86
N LYS A 759 -14.45 -43.49 15.05
CA LYS A 759 -14.89 -42.86 16.31
C LYS A 759 -14.02 -41.65 16.69
N ASP A 760 -12.77 -41.63 16.26
CA ASP A 760 -11.87 -40.50 16.49
C ASP A 760 -11.75 -39.70 15.19
N VAL A 761 -12.15 -38.44 15.24
CA VAL A 761 -12.17 -37.53 14.09
C VAL A 761 -11.20 -36.39 14.35
N THR A 762 -10.44 -36.01 13.31
CA THR A 762 -9.56 -34.84 13.35
C THR A 762 -9.75 -34.00 12.09
N LEU A 763 -10.01 -32.71 12.27
CA LEU A 763 -9.91 -31.70 11.22
C LEU A 763 -8.58 -30.96 11.38
N SER A 764 -7.85 -30.77 10.29
CA SER A 764 -6.58 -30.05 10.26
C SER A 764 -6.56 -28.98 9.17
N TYR A 765 -5.99 -27.81 9.47
CA TYR A 765 -5.85 -26.72 8.51
C TYR A 765 -4.54 -26.86 7.71
N ALA A 766 -4.66 -27.38 6.49
CA ALA A 766 -3.51 -27.74 5.64
C ALA A 766 -3.04 -26.57 4.77
N ARG A 767 -1.82 -26.70 4.20
CA ARG A 767 -1.40 -25.86 3.07
C ARG A 767 -2.08 -26.33 1.79
N SER A 768 -2.52 -25.38 0.99
CA SER A 768 -3.14 -25.59 -0.31
C SER A 768 -2.10 -25.68 -1.45
N GLY A 769 -2.51 -26.17 -2.61
CA GLY A 769 -1.68 -26.19 -3.83
C GLY A 769 -1.17 -24.79 -4.24
N PRO A 770 -2.04 -23.75 -4.28
CA PRO A 770 -1.62 -22.37 -4.54
C PRO A 770 -0.52 -21.86 -3.60
N GLU A 771 -0.51 -22.25 -2.33
CA GLU A 771 0.57 -21.87 -1.40
C GLU A 771 1.91 -22.47 -1.83
N TRP A 772 1.95 -23.76 -2.16
CA TRP A 772 3.17 -24.42 -2.63
C TRP A 772 3.70 -23.85 -3.95
N ILE A 773 2.81 -23.58 -4.91
CA ILE A 773 3.17 -22.93 -6.17
C ILE A 773 3.68 -21.51 -5.90
N GLY A 774 3.03 -20.78 -4.99
CA GLY A 774 3.43 -19.44 -4.58
C GLY A 774 4.87 -19.42 -4.05
N PHE A 775 5.24 -20.35 -3.17
CA PHE A 775 6.62 -20.48 -2.67
C PHE A 775 7.62 -20.73 -3.80
N LEU A 776 7.32 -21.65 -4.73
CA LEU A 776 8.18 -21.93 -5.88
C LEU A 776 8.38 -20.69 -6.76
N LEU A 777 7.30 -19.97 -7.07
CA LEU A 777 7.35 -18.74 -7.86
C LEU A 777 8.14 -17.63 -7.15
N THR A 778 8.03 -17.52 -5.83
CA THR A 778 8.84 -16.59 -5.04
C THR A 778 10.33 -16.93 -5.08
N LEU A 779 10.70 -18.21 -5.05
CA LEU A 779 12.11 -18.63 -5.27
C LEU A 779 12.61 -18.20 -6.66
N LEU A 780 11.79 -18.35 -7.71
CA LEU A 780 12.11 -17.83 -9.05
C LEU A 780 12.24 -16.30 -9.06
N GLY A 781 11.39 -15.60 -8.30
CA GLY A 781 11.49 -14.16 -8.08
C GLY A 781 12.84 -13.76 -7.48
N ILE A 782 13.32 -14.49 -6.47
CA ILE A 782 14.64 -14.27 -5.85
C ILE A 782 15.76 -14.46 -6.87
N VAL A 783 15.70 -15.50 -7.71
CA VAL A 783 16.64 -15.67 -8.83
C VAL A 783 16.55 -14.49 -9.80
N GLY A 784 15.34 -14.03 -10.11
CA GLY A 784 15.08 -12.85 -10.93
C GLY A 784 15.74 -11.57 -10.40
N VAL A 785 15.73 -11.35 -9.08
CA VAL A 785 16.44 -10.23 -8.43
C VAL A 785 17.94 -10.30 -8.71
N VAL A 786 18.54 -11.48 -8.59
CA VAL A 786 19.96 -11.68 -8.90
C VAL A 786 20.26 -11.40 -10.38
N LEU A 787 19.39 -11.81 -11.29
CA LEU A 787 19.54 -11.51 -12.72
C LEU A 787 19.41 -10.01 -13.02
N LEU A 788 18.47 -9.32 -12.36
CA LEU A 788 18.29 -7.87 -12.46
C LEU A 788 19.40 -7.06 -11.77
N SER A 789 20.27 -7.70 -10.99
CA SER A 789 21.47 -7.08 -10.42
C SER A 789 22.57 -6.82 -11.46
N ARG A 790 22.54 -7.57 -12.57
CA ARG A 790 23.49 -7.42 -13.69
C ARG A 790 23.21 -6.15 -14.48
N ARG A 791 24.23 -5.59 -15.15
CA ARG A 791 24.05 -4.46 -16.07
C ARG A 791 23.25 -4.92 -17.28
N TRP A 792 22.19 -4.19 -17.62
CA TRP A 792 21.44 -4.43 -18.85
C TRP A 792 22.11 -3.71 -20.03
N PRO A 793 22.03 -4.26 -21.25
CA PRO A 793 22.63 -3.63 -22.44
C PRO A 793 22.17 -2.18 -22.56
N VAL A 794 23.13 -1.26 -22.71
CA VAL A 794 22.84 0.13 -23.03
C VAL A 794 22.28 0.15 -24.45
N LEU A 795 21.23 0.93 -24.67
CA LEU A 795 20.72 1.13 -26.02
C LEU A 795 21.76 1.93 -26.80
N GLU A 796 22.55 1.27 -27.63
CA GLU A 796 23.33 1.95 -28.66
C GLU A 796 22.39 2.81 -29.51
N GLU A 797 22.84 4.03 -29.81
CA GLU A 797 22.25 4.77 -30.92
C GLU A 797 22.52 3.94 -32.18
N PRO A 798 21.51 3.69 -33.04
CA PRO A 798 21.83 3.17 -34.36
C PRO A 798 22.83 4.15 -34.96
N ASP A 799 24.00 3.63 -35.33
CA ASP A 799 25.00 4.41 -36.03
C ASP A 799 24.30 4.95 -37.28
N LEU A 800 24.33 6.27 -37.49
CA LEU A 800 23.61 6.90 -38.60
C LEU A 800 24.03 6.25 -39.94
N MET A 801 25.22 5.67 -40.02
CA MET A 801 25.70 4.91 -41.18
C MET A 801 24.87 3.67 -41.53
N GLU A 802 24.19 3.02 -40.58
CA GLU A 802 23.41 1.81 -40.85
C GLU A 802 22.03 2.16 -41.47
N VAL A 803 21.45 3.30 -41.08
CA VAL A 803 20.19 3.82 -41.65
C VAL A 803 20.41 4.54 -42.99
N TYR A 804 21.61 5.07 -43.25
CA TYR A 804 22.00 5.59 -44.56
C TYR A 804 22.52 4.51 -45.51
N GLY A 805 23.14 3.44 -44.98
CA GLY A 805 23.70 2.35 -45.77
C GLY A 805 22.66 1.40 -46.38
N GLU A 806 21.55 1.16 -45.70
CA GLU A 806 20.47 0.30 -46.24
C GLU A 806 19.54 1.01 -47.23
N ARG A 807 19.64 2.34 -47.38
CA ARG A 807 18.76 3.13 -48.26
C ARG A 807 19.37 3.53 -49.62
N TYR A 808 20.62 3.16 -49.88
CA TYR A 808 21.33 3.44 -51.13
C TYR A 808 22.09 2.21 -51.67
N GLY A 809 21.46 1.03 -51.59
CA GLY A 809 21.83 -0.10 -52.43
C GLY A 809 21.10 0.02 -53.76
N GLU A 810 21.85 0.33 -54.83
CA GLU A 810 21.47 0.29 -56.25
C GLU A 810 20.27 1.16 -56.66
N ILE A 811 20.51 2.22 -57.46
CA ILE A 811 19.83 2.51 -58.74
C ILE A 811 20.39 3.82 -59.34
N GLU A 812 20.52 3.77 -60.66
CA GLU A 812 20.98 4.77 -61.61
C GLU A 812 20.31 6.15 -61.53
N THR A 813 21.07 7.10 -62.07
CA THR A 813 20.72 8.45 -62.54
C THR A 813 19.24 8.82 -62.67
N SER A 814 18.95 10.01 -62.11
CA SER A 814 17.91 10.98 -62.47
C SER A 814 16.73 11.16 -61.51
N VAL A 815 16.40 12.44 -61.34
CA VAL A 815 15.21 13.06 -60.72
C VAL A 815 15.35 13.50 -59.25
N SER A 816 15.29 14.82 -59.13
CA SER A 816 15.20 15.74 -57.98
C SER A 816 14.55 15.19 -56.69
N ALA A 817 15.30 15.29 -55.59
CA ALA A 817 14.79 15.25 -54.21
C ALA A 817 14.60 16.67 -53.64
N PRO A 818 13.65 16.90 -52.70
CA PRO A 818 13.28 18.24 -52.25
C PRO A 818 14.34 18.84 -51.32
N GLU A 819 14.67 20.10 -51.57
CA GLU A 819 15.60 20.92 -50.79
C GLU A 819 15.24 20.96 -49.30
N MET A 820 16.14 20.44 -48.46
CA MET A 820 16.17 20.76 -47.03
C MET A 820 17.28 21.80 -46.83
N PHE A 821 16.90 23.07 -46.93
CA PHE A 821 17.77 24.24 -46.72
C PHE A 821 18.43 24.21 -45.32
N ASP A 822 19.76 24.09 -45.28
CA ASP A 822 20.62 24.30 -44.10
C ASP A 822 21.29 25.69 -44.26
N PRO A 823 20.86 26.74 -43.54
CA PRO A 823 21.07 28.13 -43.96
C PRO A 823 22.39 28.76 -43.46
N PHE A 824 23.50 28.00 -43.45
CA PHE A 824 24.83 28.50 -43.02
C PHE A 824 25.98 28.32 -44.00
N LEU A 825 25.75 27.64 -45.12
CA LEU A 825 26.77 27.43 -46.14
C LEU A 825 26.21 27.97 -47.45
N HIS A 826 26.92 28.93 -48.04
CA HIS A 826 26.54 29.52 -49.31
C HIS A 826 26.86 28.47 -50.40
N GLY A 827 25.88 27.62 -50.70
CA GLY A 827 25.98 26.61 -51.75
C GLY A 827 26.36 25.23 -51.22
N GLY A 828 25.93 24.18 -51.94
CA GLY A 828 26.22 22.78 -51.58
C GLY A 828 27.71 22.45 -51.53
N GLU A 829 28.56 23.21 -52.21
CA GLU A 829 30.01 22.96 -52.29
C GLU A 829 30.73 23.08 -50.93
N GLU A 830 30.41 24.07 -50.10
CA GLU A 830 31.12 24.29 -48.82
C GLU A 830 30.78 23.21 -47.76
N VAL A 831 29.55 22.66 -47.81
CA VAL A 831 29.14 21.52 -46.99
C VAL A 831 29.95 20.29 -47.36
N ASP A 832 30.09 20.05 -48.65
CA ASP A 832 30.79 18.91 -49.21
C ASP A 832 32.29 19.02 -48.93
N ASP A 833 32.86 20.22 -48.94
CA ASP A 833 34.26 20.46 -48.57
C ASP A 833 34.55 20.16 -47.10
N VAL A 834 33.67 20.56 -46.17
CA VAL A 834 33.83 20.20 -44.75
C VAL A 834 33.72 18.69 -44.54
N LEU A 835 32.78 18.03 -45.22
CA LEU A 835 32.62 16.58 -45.12
C LEU A 835 33.80 15.82 -45.75
N ALA A 836 34.32 16.31 -46.87
CA ALA A 836 35.51 15.78 -47.52
C ALA A 836 36.74 15.94 -46.62
N LEU A 837 36.88 17.07 -45.93
CA LEU A 837 37.96 17.30 -44.96
C LEU A 837 37.84 16.39 -43.74
N VAL A 838 36.63 16.18 -43.21
CA VAL A 838 36.38 15.21 -42.13
C VAL A 838 36.78 13.79 -42.55
N ALA A 839 36.45 13.40 -43.79
CA ALA A 839 36.83 12.10 -44.32
C ALA A 839 38.36 11.97 -44.47
N ALA A 840 39.03 12.97 -45.04
CA ALA A 840 40.48 12.99 -45.20
C ALA A 840 41.21 12.91 -43.84
N LEU A 841 40.75 13.65 -42.83
CA LEU A 841 41.30 13.60 -41.46
C LEU A 841 41.13 12.21 -40.83
N ARG A 842 40.00 11.53 -41.03
CA ARG A 842 39.81 10.16 -40.53
C ARG A 842 40.77 9.18 -41.20
N THR A 843 40.93 9.27 -42.51
CA THR A 843 41.83 8.39 -43.27
C THR A 843 43.29 8.59 -42.89
N ALA A 844 43.69 9.82 -42.58
CA ALA A 844 45.03 10.16 -42.11
C ALA A 844 45.27 9.92 -40.60
N GLY A 845 44.30 9.34 -39.88
CA GLY A 845 44.45 8.99 -38.46
C GLY A 845 44.11 10.09 -37.44
N TYR A 846 43.70 11.28 -37.89
CA TYR A 846 43.30 12.42 -37.04
C TYR A 846 41.83 12.34 -36.60
N SER A 847 41.48 11.24 -35.93
CA SER A 847 40.09 10.91 -35.54
C SER A 847 39.47 11.90 -34.54
N SER A 848 40.28 12.49 -33.64
CA SER A 848 39.85 13.51 -32.68
C SER A 848 39.46 14.81 -33.37
N GLU A 849 40.25 15.23 -34.35
CA GLU A 849 40.10 16.46 -35.12
C GLU A 849 38.93 16.34 -36.10
N ALA A 850 38.80 15.19 -36.76
CA ALA A 850 37.63 14.88 -37.57
C ALA A 850 36.33 14.92 -36.75
N SER A 851 36.37 14.40 -35.51
CA SER A 851 35.22 14.45 -34.58
C SER A 851 34.94 15.85 -34.05
N LEU A 852 35.97 16.67 -33.87
CA LEU A 852 35.85 18.07 -33.47
C LEU A 852 35.16 18.87 -34.60
N LEU A 853 35.67 18.73 -35.83
CA LEU A 853 35.18 19.42 -37.03
C LEU A 853 33.75 18.97 -37.39
N SER A 854 33.39 17.70 -37.18
CA SER A 854 32.02 17.24 -37.40
C SER A 854 31.02 17.77 -36.35
N ARG A 855 31.50 18.10 -35.14
CA ARG A 855 30.66 18.60 -34.04
C ARG A 855 30.50 20.11 -34.12
N SER A 856 31.52 20.84 -34.55
CA SER A 856 31.46 22.30 -34.68
C SER A 856 30.37 22.77 -35.66
N ARG A 857 29.99 21.94 -36.63
CA ARG A 857 28.83 22.19 -37.52
C ARG A 857 27.46 22.14 -36.81
N ARG A 858 27.34 21.51 -35.63
CA ARG A 858 26.05 21.27 -34.96
C ARG A 858 25.81 22.30 -33.84
N GLY A 859 25.38 23.51 -34.18
CA GLY A 859 25.04 24.55 -33.20
C GLY A 859 24.15 25.68 -33.75
N PRO A 860 23.53 26.51 -32.89
CA PRO A 860 22.79 27.71 -33.31
C PRO A 860 23.69 28.71 -34.05
N ARG A 861 23.06 29.47 -34.96
CA ARG A 861 23.56 30.51 -35.89
C ARG A 861 24.93 31.14 -35.61
N ALA A 862 25.18 31.69 -34.42
CA ALA A 862 26.41 32.43 -34.09
C ALA A 862 27.53 31.54 -33.52
N ASP A 863 27.20 30.38 -32.96
CA ASP A 863 28.15 29.51 -32.26
C ASP A 863 28.85 28.53 -33.22
N ALA A 864 28.19 28.15 -34.33
CA ALA A 864 28.69 27.17 -35.28
C ALA A 864 29.89 27.67 -36.11
N GLY A 865 29.83 28.91 -36.62
CA GLY A 865 30.94 29.51 -37.37
C GLY A 865 32.20 29.70 -36.52
N VAL A 866 32.02 30.20 -35.28
CA VAL A 866 33.12 30.36 -34.31
C VAL A 866 33.73 29.01 -33.92
N ALA A 867 32.89 28.00 -33.70
CA ALA A 867 33.35 26.65 -33.40
C ALA A 867 34.09 26.00 -34.58
N LEU A 868 33.67 26.30 -35.82
CA LEU A 868 34.29 25.76 -37.03
C LEU A 868 35.65 26.42 -37.29
N ALA A 869 35.75 27.74 -37.16
CA ALA A 869 37.01 28.47 -37.24
C ALA A 869 38.02 27.99 -36.18
N ALA A 870 37.58 27.83 -34.93
CA ALA A 870 38.43 27.30 -33.85
C ALA A 870 38.87 25.84 -34.10
N ALA A 871 38.03 25.03 -34.75
CA ALA A 871 38.38 23.67 -35.13
C ALA A 871 39.42 23.64 -36.26
N LEU A 872 39.26 24.49 -37.27
CA LEU A 872 40.21 24.62 -38.40
C LEU A 872 41.57 25.16 -37.93
N GLU A 873 41.59 26.17 -37.06
CA GLU A 873 42.83 26.70 -36.48
C GLU A 873 43.59 25.61 -35.71
N ARG A 874 42.87 24.77 -34.96
CA ARG A 874 43.45 23.64 -34.24
C ARG A 874 44.01 22.58 -35.18
N ILE A 875 43.38 22.33 -36.32
CA ILE A 875 43.88 21.40 -37.34
C ILE A 875 45.18 21.95 -37.97
N LEU A 876 45.21 23.23 -38.33
CA LEU A 876 46.38 23.86 -38.98
C LEU A 876 47.65 23.89 -38.11
N ARG A 877 47.50 23.80 -36.78
CA ARG A 877 48.60 23.73 -35.80
C ARG A 877 49.23 22.33 -35.67
N ILE A 878 48.74 21.32 -36.37
CA ILE A 878 49.31 19.96 -36.33
C ILE A 878 50.65 19.95 -37.08
N GLU A 879 51.73 19.60 -36.38
CA GLU A 879 53.04 19.36 -36.98
C GLU A 879 53.00 18.10 -37.86
N GLY A 880 53.53 18.20 -39.08
CA GLY A 880 53.50 17.10 -40.05
C GLY A 880 52.14 16.81 -40.66
N LEU A 881 51.17 17.73 -40.57
CA LEU A 881 49.88 17.61 -41.24
C LEU A 881 50.07 17.39 -42.74
N ASP A 882 49.37 16.40 -43.29
CA ASP A 882 49.38 16.09 -44.72
C ASP A 882 49.16 17.36 -45.57
N PRO A 883 49.99 17.62 -46.60
CA PRO A 883 49.92 18.85 -47.39
C PRO A 883 48.55 19.09 -48.06
N GLU A 884 47.84 18.03 -48.45
CA GLU A 884 46.52 18.14 -49.08
C GLU A 884 45.46 18.51 -48.03
N ILE A 885 45.53 17.89 -46.84
CA ILE A 885 44.65 18.24 -45.71
C ILE A 885 44.89 19.67 -45.25
N ARG A 886 46.16 20.10 -45.22
CA ARG A 886 46.54 21.47 -44.88
C ARG A 886 45.95 22.47 -45.88
N ALA A 887 46.15 22.26 -47.18
CA ALA A 887 45.62 23.15 -48.22
C ALA A 887 44.08 23.28 -48.17
N ARG A 888 43.36 22.16 -47.97
CA ARG A 888 41.89 22.17 -47.80
C ARG A 888 41.45 22.89 -46.53
N SER A 889 42.18 22.71 -45.42
CA SER A 889 41.90 23.38 -44.14
C SER A 889 42.13 24.89 -44.23
N GLU A 890 43.17 25.33 -44.96
CA GLU A 890 43.46 26.75 -45.23
C GLU A 890 42.40 27.39 -46.14
N ALA A 891 41.99 26.68 -47.20
CA ALA A 891 40.92 27.14 -48.09
C ALA A 891 39.60 27.34 -47.32
N LEU A 892 39.21 26.37 -46.49
CA LEU A 892 38.03 26.48 -45.63
C LEU A 892 38.17 27.59 -44.58
N ALA A 893 39.34 27.74 -43.95
CA ALA A 893 39.56 28.80 -42.97
C ALA A 893 39.43 30.21 -43.59
N SER A 894 39.88 30.38 -44.84
CA SER A 894 39.81 31.67 -45.55
C SER A 894 38.37 32.15 -45.81
N ILE A 895 37.39 31.24 -45.85
CA ILE A 895 35.97 31.57 -45.97
C ILE A 895 35.46 32.24 -44.67
N PHE A 896 36.01 31.86 -43.51
CA PHE A 896 35.57 32.34 -42.20
C PHE A 896 36.39 33.51 -41.65
N ASP A 897 37.50 33.88 -42.29
CA ASP A 897 38.31 35.07 -41.95
C ASP A 897 37.72 36.38 -42.55
N GLY A 898 36.70 36.28 -43.41
CA GLY A 898 36.04 37.40 -44.08
C GLY A 898 34.75 37.87 -43.40
N GLY A 899 34.83 38.40 -42.16
CA GLY A 899 33.82 39.29 -41.55
C GLY A 899 32.43 38.72 -41.25
#